data_AF-A0A7W9DT28-F1
#
_entry.id   AF-A0A7W9DT28-F1
#
_cell.length_a   1.000
_cell.length_b   1.000
_cell.length_c   1.000
_cell.angle_alpha   90.00
_cell.angle_beta   90.00
_cell.angle_gamma   90.00
#
_symmetry.space_group_name_H-M   'P 1'
#
loop_
_entity.id
_entity.type
_entity.pdbx_description
1 polymer ?
#
loop_
_entity_poly.entity_id
_entity_poly.type
_entity_poly.pdbx_seq_one_letter_code
_entity_poly.pdbx_strand_id
1 'polypeptide(L)'
;MRVLAVVPARGGSAGVPLKNLAKVGGTPLVTRAVASCAAAGLIDEVVVSTDHEGIAAAAETAGARVVRRPDELSGATASSESAVLHALDQLGADPEVVVLVQCTSAFIDPADLDAAVSKVLDGAADVVFSGLRTHEFVWAVRDGAAQGVNHDPVHRPRRQDREPDFRETGAFYVIRAAGLREHGHRFFGAVAVQPVPSLTAVEVDSPEDLEIVRALAPLADRPGPIDVDAVVTDFDGVHTDDSVQVDQDGHETVTVSRSDGLGISLLRRAGVKVLILSTERNPVVAARARKLGVPVLQGLASKHTALSEWLRVEGLDPARVAYLGNDLNDLGCMDLVGWPVTVAAAEPRVRAAARAVLTRPGGAGAVRELADRVLQARPVPEEPAVTSRATLRAKGAPVRIGESLVGPGQPVYFIGEIGINHNGDLDIARRLIDVAADAGCQAVKFQKRTPEIAVPVHQRDQIRQTPWGEMTYLEYKHRVEFGLDEYTQIAKYCAERGLDWFASPWDVPSVDFLEELDVVCHKVASASVTDRELLRRLAATGKPVILSTGMSTLEEIDAAVDVLGTSKLVIMHATSTYPLPPEEANLRTILTLQDRYGVPVGYSGHERGLQISLAAVTLGAVTVERHITLDRTMWGSDHAASLEPSGLEHLVRDIRIIESALGDGVKRVFPGEEAPKSRLRRVTA
;
A
#
# COMPACT_ATOMS: atom_id res chain seq x y z
N MET A 1 -13.05 -25.10 19.17
CA MET A 1 -14.09 -24.22 19.74
C MET A 1 -14.62 -23.43 18.58
N ARG A 2 -15.92 -23.53 18.26
CA ARG A 2 -16.53 -22.84 17.11
C ARG A 2 -17.50 -21.79 17.63
N VAL A 3 -17.39 -20.57 17.13
CA VAL A 3 -18.25 -19.42 17.45
C VAL A 3 -19.01 -19.02 16.20
N LEU A 4 -20.33 -19.03 16.28
CA LEU A 4 -21.22 -18.73 15.16
C LEU A 4 -22.00 -17.45 15.44
N ALA A 5 -21.91 -16.46 14.56
CA ALA A 5 -22.83 -15.33 14.57
C ALA A 5 -24.09 -15.66 13.76
N VAL A 6 -25.25 -15.40 14.34
CA VAL A 6 -26.55 -15.52 13.67
C VAL A 6 -27.24 -14.15 13.69
N VAL A 7 -27.58 -13.64 12.51
CA VAL A 7 -28.27 -12.38 12.29
C VAL A 7 -29.70 -12.67 11.80
N PRO A 8 -30.73 -12.59 12.66
CA PRO A 8 -32.11 -12.72 12.23
C PRO A 8 -32.58 -11.43 11.54
N ALA A 9 -32.90 -11.49 10.25
CA ALA A 9 -33.34 -10.33 9.48
C ALA A 9 -34.59 -10.67 8.65
N ARG A 10 -35.79 -10.30 9.13
CA ARG A 10 -37.05 -10.53 8.40
C ARG A 10 -37.42 -9.38 7.45
N GLY A 11 -38.13 -9.67 6.37
CA GLY A 11 -38.67 -8.65 5.46
C GLY A 11 -39.83 -7.84 6.07
N GLY A 12 -40.73 -8.54 6.78
CA GLY A 12 -41.94 -7.97 7.41
C GLY A 12 -41.66 -7.17 8.68
N SER A 13 -41.04 -5.99 8.56
CA SER A 13 -40.83 -5.07 9.70
C SER A 13 -42.04 -4.15 9.89
N ALA A 14 -42.58 -4.10 11.12
CA ALA A 14 -43.84 -3.40 11.42
C ALA A 14 -43.73 -1.87 11.51
N GLY A 15 -42.57 -1.35 11.96
CA GLY A 15 -42.33 0.10 12.09
C GLY A 15 -41.79 0.73 10.80
N VAL A 16 -40.69 0.19 10.28
CA VAL A 16 -40.05 0.64 9.03
C VAL A 16 -40.07 -0.51 8.02
N PRO A 17 -40.83 -0.42 6.91
CA PRO A 17 -40.86 -1.47 5.88
C PRO A 17 -39.45 -1.77 5.35
N LEU A 18 -39.10 -3.06 5.26
CA LEU A 18 -37.78 -3.51 4.79
C LEU A 18 -36.60 -2.82 5.50
N LYS A 19 -36.72 -2.50 6.80
CA LYS A 19 -35.71 -1.75 7.55
C LYS A 19 -34.30 -2.32 7.44
N ASN A 20 -34.17 -3.64 7.38
CA ASN A 20 -32.88 -4.32 7.27
C ASN A 20 -32.13 -3.99 5.96
N LEU A 21 -32.83 -3.49 4.94
CA LEU A 21 -32.28 -2.96 3.68
C LEU A 21 -32.08 -1.44 3.68
N ALA A 22 -32.57 -0.73 4.70
CA ALA A 22 -32.37 0.70 4.81
C ALA A 22 -30.88 1.02 4.95
N LYS A 23 -30.42 1.99 4.16
CA LYS A 23 -29.02 2.40 4.16
C LYS A 23 -28.71 3.39 5.28
N VAL A 24 -27.61 3.16 5.99
CA VAL A 24 -26.99 4.03 7.00
C VAL A 24 -25.51 4.21 6.61
N GLY A 25 -25.09 5.44 6.34
CA GLY A 25 -23.77 5.68 5.71
C GLY A 25 -23.63 4.94 4.38
N GLY A 26 -24.66 4.98 3.53
CA GLY A 26 -24.69 4.29 2.23
C GLY A 26 -24.78 2.76 2.27
N THR A 27 -24.71 2.12 3.44
CA THR A 27 -24.66 0.65 3.58
C THR A 27 -25.94 0.11 4.24
N PRO A 28 -26.59 -0.95 3.71
CA PRO A 28 -27.76 -1.57 4.35
C PRO A 28 -27.49 -2.05 5.78
N LEU A 29 -28.46 -1.92 6.68
CA LEU A 29 -28.35 -2.37 8.08
C LEU A 29 -27.89 -3.84 8.21
N VAL A 30 -28.45 -4.76 7.42
CA VAL A 30 -28.03 -6.18 7.45
C VAL A 30 -26.56 -6.35 7.04
N THR A 31 -26.11 -5.64 6.01
CA THR A 31 -24.73 -5.65 5.53
C THR A 31 -23.78 -5.10 6.60
N ARG A 32 -24.18 -4.06 7.34
CA ARG A 32 -23.40 -3.50 8.45
C ARG A 32 -23.22 -4.50 9.60
N ALA A 33 -24.28 -5.21 9.98
CA ALA A 33 -24.21 -6.24 11.00
C ALA A 33 -23.28 -7.39 10.59
N VAL A 34 -23.40 -7.89 9.35
CA VAL A 34 -22.53 -8.94 8.81
C VAL A 34 -21.06 -8.49 8.80
N ALA A 35 -20.77 -7.28 8.31
CA ALA A 35 -19.42 -6.75 8.28
C ALA A 35 -18.80 -6.62 9.68
N SER A 36 -19.60 -6.22 10.68
CA SER A 36 -19.14 -6.12 12.07
C SER A 36 -18.80 -7.49 12.66
N CYS A 37 -19.61 -8.52 12.35
CA CYS A 37 -19.33 -9.89 12.78
C CYS A 37 -18.11 -10.48 12.08
N ALA A 38 -17.96 -10.25 10.77
CA ALA A 38 -16.84 -10.75 9.99
C ALA A 38 -15.49 -10.08 10.37
N ALA A 39 -15.55 -8.87 10.91
CA ALA A 39 -14.37 -8.15 11.40
C ALA A 39 -13.95 -8.54 12.83
N ALA A 40 -14.80 -9.28 13.57
CA ALA A 40 -14.47 -9.76 14.92
C ALA A 40 -13.53 -10.97 14.82
N GLY A 41 -12.44 -10.96 15.59
CA GLY A 41 -11.38 -11.96 15.49
C GLY A 41 -11.73 -13.34 16.04
N LEU A 42 -12.79 -13.43 16.87
CA LEU A 42 -13.22 -14.67 17.53
C LEU A 42 -14.49 -15.28 16.92
N ILE A 43 -15.05 -14.72 15.84
CA ILE A 43 -16.24 -15.25 15.16
C ILE A 43 -15.80 -16.03 13.92
N ASP A 44 -16.12 -17.32 13.87
CA ASP A 44 -15.66 -18.21 12.78
C ASP A 44 -16.55 -18.13 11.53
N GLU A 45 -17.86 -17.92 11.72
CA GLU A 45 -18.85 -17.94 10.63
C GLU A 45 -20.00 -16.99 10.96
N VAL A 46 -20.52 -16.32 9.92
CA VAL A 46 -21.69 -15.43 10.01
C VAL A 46 -22.82 -15.99 9.17
N VAL A 47 -23.98 -16.17 9.81
CA VAL A 47 -25.20 -16.66 9.19
C VAL A 47 -26.29 -15.61 9.26
N VAL A 48 -26.93 -15.32 8.12
CA VAL A 48 -28.14 -14.47 8.07
C VAL A 48 -29.36 -15.37 7.89
N SER A 49 -30.28 -15.31 8.84
CA SER A 49 -31.58 -16.00 8.76
C SER A 49 -32.63 -15.04 8.22
N THR A 50 -33.17 -15.28 7.03
CA THR A 50 -34.13 -14.39 6.37
C THR A 50 -35.16 -15.12 5.51
N ASP A 51 -36.34 -14.51 5.38
CA ASP A 51 -37.44 -14.86 4.48
C ASP A 51 -37.42 -14.07 3.16
N HIS A 52 -36.59 -13.03 3.07
CA HIS A 52 -36.68 -12.04 2.00
C HIS A 52 -35.47 -12.08 1.04
N GLU A 53 -35.73 -12.21 -0.26
CA GLU A 53 -34.70 -12.32 -1.31
C GLU A 53 -33.69 -11.16 -1.30
N GLY A 54 -34.18 -9.92 -1.18
CA GLY A 54 -33.30 -8.75 -1.16
C GLY A 54 -32.37 -8.72 0.05
N ILE A 55 -32.80 -9.26 1.20
CA ILE A 55 -31.97 -9.34 2.42
C ILE A 55 -30.93 -10.44 2.24
N ALA A 56 -31.33 -11.59 1.67
CA ALA A 56 -30.42 -12.68 1.34
C ALA A 56 -29.29 -12.21 0.41
N ALA A 57 -29.64 -11.55 -0.71
CA ALA A 57 -28.66 -11.05 -1.67
C ALA A 57 -27.68 -10.04 -1.04
N ALA A 58 -28.19 -9.13 -0.19
CA ALA A 58 -27.36 -8.16 0.53
C ALA A 58 -26.42 -8.82 1.57
N ALA A 59 -26.86 -9.92 2.18
CA ALA A 59 -26.07 -10.70 3.14
C ALA A 59 -24.98 -11.54 2.47
N GLU A 60 -25.29 -12.22 1.35
CA GLU A 60 -24.34 -13.02 0.59
C GLU A 60 -23.23 -12.14 0.00
N THR A 61 -23.60 -10.98 -0.54
CA THR A 61 -22.64 -9.97 -1.02
C THR A 61 -21.70 -9.51 0.09
N ALA A 62 -22.19 -9.48 1.33
CA ALA A 62 -21.42 -9.12 2.51
C ALA A 62 -20.57 -10.29 3.09
N GLY A 63 -20.64 -11.48 2.48
CA GLY A 63 -19.86 -12.65 2.89
C GLY A 63 -20.54 -13.55 3.91
N ALA A 64 -21.81 -13.34 4.24
CA ALA A 64 -22.53 -14.24 5.14
C ALA A 64 -23.17 -15.42 4.41
N ARG A 65 -23.29 -16.54 5.12
CA ARG A 65 -24.10 -17.68 4.69
C ARG A 65 -25.57 -17.39 4.95
N VAL A 66 -26.44 -17.61 3.97
CA VAL A 66 -27.89 -17.42 4.15
C VAL A 66 -28.56 -18.73 4.56
N VAL A 67 -29.42 -18.65 5.58
CA VAL A 67 -30.39 -19.69 5.92
C VAL A 67 -31.79 -19.15 5.65
N ARG A 68 -32.52 -19.84 4.75
CA ARG A 68 -33.90 -19.49 4.45
C ARG A 68 -34.80 -19.80 5.63
N ARG A 69 -35.50 -18.78 6.09
CA ARG A 69 -36.44 -18.89 7.21
C ARG A 69 -37.82 -19.33 6.70
N PRO A 70 -38.46 -20.33 7.34
CA PRO A 70 -39.85 -20.68 7.07
C PRO A 70 -40.82 -19.55 7.41
N ASP A 71 -41.98 -19.52 6.75
CA ASP A 71 -43.00 -18.47 6.95
C ASP A 71 -43.50 -18.44 8.40
N GLU A 72 -43.59 -19.59 9.07
CA GLU A 72 -44.05 -19.70 10.47
C GLU A 72 -43.13 -18.97 11.46
N LEU A 73 -41.85 -18.81 11.11
CA LEU A 73 -40.84 -18.12 11.92
C LEU A 73 -40.58 -16.68 11.45
N SER A 74 -41.37 -16.21 10.49
CA SER A 74 -41.18 -14.90 9.85
C SER A 74 -42.28 -13.88 10.21
N GLY A 75 -43.34 -14.33 10.90
CA GLY A 75 -44.43 -13.50 11.40
C GLY A 75 -44.04 -12.55 12.54
N ALA A 76 -44.96 -11.62 12.87
CA ALA A 76 -44.76 -10.61 13.92
C ALA A 76 -44.53 -11.21 15.33
N THR A 77 -45.06 -12.41 15.58
CA THR A 77 -45.00 -13.14 16.86
C THR A 77 -43.80 -14.07 16.98
N ALA A 78 -43.01 -14.25 15.92
CA ALA A 78 -41.81 -15.09 15.96
C ALA A 78 -40.70 -14.39 16.77
N SER A 79 -40.08 -15.13 17.69
CA SER A 79 -38.96 -14.65 18.49
C SER A 79 -37.64 -14.68 17.71
N SER A 80 -36.66 -13.90 18.13
CA SER A 80 -35.31 -13.97 17.57
C SER A 80 -34.67 -15.34 17.85
N GLU A 81 -34.98 -15.93 19.00
CA GLU A 81 -34.49 -17.22 19.44
C GLU A 81 -34.97 -18.37 18.54
N SER A 82 -36.22 -18.36 18.09
CA SER A 82 -36.71 -19.41 17.20
C SER A 82 -36.02 -19.37 15.83
N ALA A 83 -35.68 -18.17 15.33
CA ALA A 83 -34.89 -18.00 14.12
C ALA A 83 -33.44 -18.49 14.29
N VAL A 84 -32.84 -18.25 15.46
CA VAL A 84 -31.50 -18.74 15.78
C VAL A 84 -31.48 -20.25 15.89
N LEU A 85 -32.39 -20.85 16.64
CA LEU A 85 -32.49 -22.31 16.79
C LEU A 85 -32.69 -23.01 15.44
N HIS A 86 -33.60 -22.48 14.60
CA HIS A 86 -33.78 -22.96 13.24
C HIS A 86 -32.48 -22.87 12.41
N ALA A 87 -31.73 -21.78 12.53
CA ALA A 87 -30.44 -21.66 11.84
C ALA A 87 -29.44 -22.70 12.31
N LEU A 88 -29.35 -22.98 13.62
CA LEU A 88 -28.48 -24.02 14.16
C LEU A 88 -28.84 -25.41 13.64
N ASP A 89 -30.14 -25.73 13.57
CA ASP A 89 -30.62 -27.03 13.06
C ASP A 89 -30.24 -27.27 11.59
N GLN A 90 -30.19 -26.22 10.77
CA GLN A 90 -29.79 -26.30 9.37
C GLN A 90 -28.27 -26.47 9.16
N LEU A 91 -27.45 -26.16 10.16
CA LEU A 91 -25.98 -26.19 10.03
C LEU A 91 -25.36 -27.54 10.40
N GLY A 92 -26.13 -28.46 11.00
CA GLY A 92 -25.76 -29.86 11.25
C GLY A 92 -24.68 -30.10 12.31
N ALA A 93 -23.98 -29.07 12.78
CA ALA A 93 -23.03 -29.13 13.88
C ALA A 93 -23.23 -27.92 14.80
N ASP A 94 -23.38 -28.17 16.10
CA ASP A 94 -23.56 -27.12 17.09
C ASP A 94 -22.23 -26.39 17.35
N PRO A 95 -22.22 -25.05 17.27
CA PRO A 95 -21.10 -24.27 17.77
C PRO A 95 -21.04 -24.37 19.30
N GLU A 96 -19.93 -23.94 19.88
CA GLU A 96 -19.80 -23.81 21.33
C GLU A 96 -20.49 -22.54 21.84
N VAL A 97 -20.37 -21.47 21.05
CA VAL A 97 -20.96 -20.16 21.34
C VAL A 97 -21.75 -19.67 20.13
N VAL A 98 -22.93 -19.11 20.40
CA VAL A 98 -23.78 -18.44 19.42
C VAL A 98 -23.83 -16.96 19.76
N VAL A 99 -23.55 -16.12 18.77
CA VAL A 99 -23.69 -14.67 18.85
C VAL A 99 -24.97 -14.28 18.10
N LEU A 100 -26.05 -14.01 18.83
CA LEU A 100 -27.27 -13.43 18.28
C LEU A 100 -27.02 -11.94 18.05
N VAL A 101 -27.07 -11.48 16.81
CA VAL A 101 -26.83 -10.07 16.44
C VAL A 101 -28.08 -9.47 15.81
N GLN A 102 -28.53 -8.31 16.30
CA GLN A 102 -29.67 -7.62 15.71
C GLN A 102 -29.19 -6.50 14.79
N CYS A 103 -29.61 -6.55 13.53
CA CYS A 103 -29.30 -5.51 12.54
C CYS A 103 -30.05 -4.19 12.78
N THR A 104 -30.90 -4.11 13.82
CA THR A 104 -31.55 -2.87 14.26
C THR A 104 -30.59 -1.93 14.98
N SER A 105 -29.44 -2.41 15.45
CA SER A 105 -28.34 -1.57 15.91
C SER A 105 -27.38 -1.31 14.75
N ALA A 106 -27.33 -0.06 14.29
CA ALA A 106 -26.55 0.31 13.09
C ALA A 106 -25.02 0.30 13.31
N PHE A 107 -24.59 0.31 14.57
CA PHE A 107 -23.19 0.47 14.98
C PHE A 107 -22.81 -0.60 16.00
N ILE A 108 -22.05 -1.58 15.57
CA ILE A 108 -21.56 -2.69 16.42
C ILE A 108 -20.04 -2.69 16.33
N ASP A 109 -19.34 -2.51 17.44
CA ASP A 109 -17.88 -2.55 17.46
C ASP A 109 -17.41 -4.02 17.49
N PRO A 110 -16.60 -4.48 16.53
CA PRO A 110 -16.06 -5.83 16.53
C PRO A 110 -15.28 -6.18 17.81
N ALA A 111 -14.62 -5.19 18.43
CA ALA A 111 -13.89 -5.41 19.68
C ALA A 111 -14.82 -5.71 20.86
N ASP A 112 -16.03 -5.14 20.87
CA ASP A 112 -17.05 -5.44 21.88
C ASP A 112 -17.63 -6.85 21.70
N LEU A 113 -17.77 -7.30 20.45
CA LEU A 113 -18.13 -8.69 20.14
C LEU A 113 -17.07 -9.66 20.67
N ASP A 114 -15.78 -9.43 20.34
CA ASP A 114 -14.68 -10.28 20.81
C ASP A 114 -14.58 -10.32 22.34
N ALA A 115 -14.71 -9.16 23.00
CA ALA A 115 -14.68 -9.08 24.46
C ALA A 115 -15.83 -9.87 25.11
N ALA A 116 -17.03 -9.84 24.50
CA ALA A 116 -18.17 -10.61 24.97
C ALA A 116 -18.02 -12.12 24.69
N VAL A 117 -17.49 -12.49 23.52
CA VAL A 117 -17.20 -13.88 23.15
C VAL A 117 -16.17 -14.50 24.09
N SER A 118 -15.07 -13.80 24.39
CA SER A 118 -14.03 -14.27 25.32
C SER A 118 -14.63 -14.61 26.68
N LYS A 119 -15.50 -13.75 27.25
CA LYS A 119 -16.13 -14.01 28.55
C LYS A 119 -16.92 -15.32 28.60
N VAL A 120 -17.57 -15.72 27.50
CA VAL A 120 -18.32 -16.99 27.44
C VAL A 120 -17.40 -18.19 27.24
N LEU A 121 -16.39 -18.05 26.37
CA LEU A 121 -15.38 -19.08 26.11
C LEU A 121 -14.52 -19.38 27.34
N ASP A 122 -14.11 -18.34 28.08
CA ASP A 122 -13.31 -18.44 29.31
C ASP A 122 -14.14 -18.94 30.51
N GLY A 123 -15.47 -19.11 30.34
CA GLY A 123 -16.37 -19.58 31.39
C GLY A 123 -16.72 -18.54 32.46
N ALA A 124 -16.45 -17.26 32.22
CA ALA A 124 -16.80 -16.18 33.14
C ALA A 124 -18.32 -15.89 33.16
N ALA A 125 -19.01 -16.20 32.06
CA ALA A 125 -20.47 -16.10 31.95
C ALA A 125 -21.02 -17.17 30.99
N ASP A 126 -22.30 -17.51 31.13
CA ASP A 126 -23.04 -18.31 30.16
C ASP A 126 -23.68 -17.45 29.08
N VAL A 127 -24.01 -16.20 29.42
CA VAL A 127 -24.63 -15.20 28.56
C VAL A 127 -24.00 -13.83 28.77
N VAL A 128 -23.65 -13.14 27.69
CA VAL A 128 -23.19 -11.75 27.71
C VAL A 128 -24.03 -10.94 26.72
N PHE A 129 -24.61 -9.83 27.15
CA PHE A 129 -25.39 -8.93 26.27
C PHE A 129 -24.81 -7.53 26.22
N SER A 130 -25.06 -6.82 25.12
CA SER A 130 -24.65 -5.42 24.94
C SER A 130 -25.52 -4.47 25.78
N GLY A 131 -24.88 -3.66 26.64
CA GLY A 131 -25.58 -2.76 27.54
C GLY A 131 -25.00 -1.35 27.59
N LEU A 132 -25.86 -0.34 27.50
CA LEU A 132 -25.52 1.05 27.71
C LEU A 132 -25.53 1.38 29.21
N ARG A 133 -24.40 1.82 29.73
CA ARG A 133 -24.28 2.33 31.10
C ARG A 133 -25.17 3.57 31.26
N THR A 134 -26.15 3.52 32.16
CA THR A 134 -27.09 4.62 32.43
C THR A 134 -27.14 4.98 33.92
N HIS A 135 -27.46 6.24 34.19
CA HIS A 135 -27.77 6.74 35.53
C HIS A 135 -29.16 7.40 35.57
N GLU A 136 -29.96 7.13 34.53
CA GLU A 136 -31.31 7.67 34.39
C GLU A 136 -32.21 7.11 35.49
N PHE A 137 -33.22 7.90 35.83
CA PHE A 137 -34.25 7.50 36.78
C PHE A 137 -35.44 6.98 35.98
N VAL A 138 -35.66 5.66 36.02
CA VAL A 138 -36.76 5.02 35.30
C VAL A 138 -38.00 5.06 36.17
N TRP A 139 -39.11 5.50 35.60
CA TRP A 139 -40.41 5.57 36.25
C TRP A 139 -41.39 4.65 35.52
N ALA A 140 -42.15 3.86 36.27
CA ALA A 140 -43.26 3.07 35.76
C ALA A 140 -44.58 3.67 36.26
N VAL A 141 -45.58 3.76 35.39
CA VAL A 141 -46.94 4.10 35.81
C VAL A 141 -47.68 2.80 36.10
N ARG A 142 -48.02 2.56 37.38
CA ARG A 142 -48.78 1.40 37.83
C ARG A 142 -49.99 1.90 38.61
N ASP A 143 -51.18 1.42 38.25
CA ASP A 143 -52.45 1.82 38.85
C ASP A 143 -52.68 3.35 38.87
N GLY A 144 -52.22 4.05 37.82
CA GLY A 144 -52.34 5.51 37.69
C GLY A 144 -51.34 6.33 38.51
N ALA A 145 -50.42 5.70 39.25
CA ALA A 145 -49.37 6.37 39.99
C ALA A 145 -47.98 6.11 39.39
N ALA A 146 -47.15 7.15 39.32
CA ALA A 146 -45.75 7.01 38.92
C ALA A 146 -44.91 6.46 40.09
N GLN A 147 -44.17 5.39 39.84
CA GLN A 147 -43.30 4.72 40.81
C GLN A 147 -41.88 4.61 40.24
N GLY A 148 -40.87 4.88 41.06
CA GLY A 148 -39.48 4.68 40.68
C GLY A 148 -39.18 3.19 40.50
N VAL A 149 -38.52 2.82 39.40
CA VAL A 149 -38.15 1.42 39.09
C VAL A 149 -36.78 1.08 39.67
N ASN A 150 -35.79 1.95 39.46
CA ASN A 150 -34.39 1.78 39.88
C ASN A 150 -33.96 2.78 40.96
N HIS A 151 -34.93 3.43 41.62
CA HIS A 151 -34.67 4.43 42.66
C HIS A 151 -35.86 4.57 43.60
N ASP A 152 -35.59 5.03 44.81
CA ASP A 152 -36.62 5.51 45.73
C ASP A 152 -36.95 6.99 45.42
N PRO A 153 -38.21 7.32 45.07
CA PRO A 153 -38.64 8.71 44.88
C PRO A 153 -38.40 9.63 46.09
N VAL A 154 -38.41 9.08 47.32
CA VAL A 154 -38.23 9.83 48.56
C VAL A 154 -36.76 10.16 48.82
N HIS A 155 -35.84 9.29 48.40
CA HIS A 155 -34.40 9.46 48.62
C HIS A 155 -33.62 9.31 47.32
N ARG A 156 -33.57 10.39 46.54
CA ARG A 156 -32.90 10.40 45.22
C ARG A 156 -31.38 10.56 45.38
N PRO A 157 -30.56 9.51 45.15
CA PRO A 157 -29.12 9.59 45.34
C PRO A 157 -28.45 10.39 44.21
N ARG A 158 -27.33 11.06 44.50
CA ARG A 158 -26.55 11.76 43.48
C ARG A 158 -25.88 10.74 42.55
N ARG A 159 -25.62 11.14 41.30
CA ARG A 159 -25.00 10.26 40.29
C ARG A 159 -23.70 9.60 40.77
N GLN A 160 -22.86 10.34 41.49
CA GLN A 160 -21.56 9.86 42.00
C GLN A 160 -21.67 8.83 43.13
N ASP A 161 -22.83 8.72 43.77
CA ASP A 161 -23.08 7.83 44.90
C ASP A 161 -23.85 6.57 44.47
N ARG A 162 -24.04 6.35 43.16
CA ARG A 162 -24.78 5.22 42.59
C ARG A 162 -23.87 4.32 41.77
N GLU A 163 -24.01 3.02 41.99
CA GLU A 163 -23.60 2.03 41.00
C GLU A 163 -24.46 2.21 39.72
N PRO A 164 -23.87 2.03 38.53
CA PRO A 164 -24.59 2.25 37.30
C PRO A 164 -25.55 1.12 36.99
N ASP A 165 -26.71 1.50 36.42
CA ASP A 165 -27.59 0.55 35.76
C ASP A 165 -27.15 0.36 34.30
N PHE A 166 -27.64 -0.70 33.67
CA PHE A 166 -27.40 -0.96 32.25
C PHE A 166 -28.73 -1.10 31.51
N ARG A 167 -28.89 -0.31 30.45
CA ARG A 167 -29.98 -0.46 29.48
C ARG A 167 -29.51 -1.37 28.36
N GLU A 168 -30.21 -2.47 28.14
CA GLU A 168 -29.99 -3.34 26.99
C GLU A 168 -30.10 -2.54 25.68
N THR A 169 -29.19 -2.78 24.74
CA THR A 169 -29.15 -2.03 23.46
C THR A 169 -29.64 -2.82 22.26
N GLY A 170 -29.95 -4.11 22.44
CA GLY A 170 -30.35 -5.01 21.34
C GLY A 170 -29.23 -5.38 20.37
N ALA A 171 -28.03 -4.79 20.46
CA ALA A 171 -26.99 -4.96 19.45
C ALA A 171 -26.53 -6.42 19.31
N PHE A 172 -26.17 -7.07 20.42
CA PHE A 172 -25.77 -8.47 20.42
C PHE A 172 -25.95 -9.19 21.76
N TYR A 173 -26.03 -10.51 21.65
CA TYR A 173 -26.06 -11.47 22.76
C TYR A 173 -25.13 -12.63 22.44
N VAL A 174 -24.10 -12.82 23.24
CA VAL A 174 -23.19 -13.96 23.18
C VAL A 174 -23.69 -15.01 24.15
N ILE A 175 -23.98 -16.21 23.66
CA ILE A 175 -24.74 -17.22 24.37
C ILE A 175 -24.03 -18.57 24.23
N ARG A 176 -23.88 -19.30 25.34
CA ARG A 176 -23.45 -20.70 25.30
C ARG A 176 -24.48 -21.56 24.56
N ALA A 177 -24.08 -22.19 23.45
CA ALA A 177 -25.02 -22.84 22.53
C ALA A 177 -25.83 -23.96 23.17
N ALA A 178 -25.18 -24.79 23.99
CA ALA A 178 -25.85 -25.89 24.71
C ALA A 178 -26.96 -25.37 25.63
N GLY A 179 -26.71 -24.27 26.36
CA GLY A 179 -27.70 -23.66 27.24
C GLY A 179 -28.87 -23.05 26.48
N LEU A 180 -28.63 -22.45 25.30
CA LEU A 180 -29.70 -21.94 24.43
C LEU A 180 -30.62 -23.07 23.97
N ARG A 181 -30.07 -24.23 23.58
CA ARG A 181 -30.86 -25.41 23.19
C ARG A 181 -31.67 -25.99 24.34
N GLU A 182 -31.07 -26.05 25.53
CA GLU A 182 -31.72 -26.60 26.72
C GLU A 182 -32.90 -25.72 27.19
N HIS A 183 -32.69 -24.40 27.25
CA HIS A 183 -33.65 -23.48 27.87
C HIS A 183 -34.62 -22.86 26.85
N GLY A 184 -34.24 -22.78 25.58
CA GLY A 184 -35.05 -22.17 24.52
C GLY A 184 -35.17 -20.63 24.59
N HIS A 185 -34.44 -19.97 25.49
CA HIS A 185 -34.40 -18.50 25.62
C HIS A 185 -32.98 -17.99 25.88
N ARG A 186 -32.73 -16.70 25.62
CA ARG A 186 -31.36 -16.12 25.58
C ARG A 186 -30.70 -15.86 26.94
N PHE A 187 -31.45 -15.86 28.05
CA PHE A 187 -30.93 -15.56 29.39
C PHE A 187 -31.04 -16.76 30.33
N PHE A 188 -29.89 -17.31 30.76
CA PHE A 188 -29.79 -18.41 31.71
C PHE A 188 -28.40 -18.39 32.36
N GLY A 189 -28.22 -19.18 33.43
CA GLY A 189 -26.91 -19.30 34.09
C GLY A 189 -26.35 -17.97 34.58
N ALA A 190 -25.03 -17.80 34.46
CA ALA A 190 -24.36 -16.55 34.76
C ALA A 190 -24.52 -15.53 33.62
N VAL A 191 -25.21 -14.42 33.89
CA VAL A 191 -25.43 -13.34 32.92
C VAL A 191 -24.50 -12.15 33.23
N ALA A 192 -23.77 -11.69 32.22
CA ALA A 192 -22.92 -10.51 32.31
C ALA A 192 -23.27 -9.47 31.24
N VAL A 193 -22.80 -8.23 31.46
CA VAL A 193 -22.98 -7.11 30.52
C VAL A 193 -21.66 -6.81 29.81
N GLN A 194 -21.72 -6.56 28.51
CA GLN A 194 -20.65 -5.89 27.76
C GLN A 194 -21.05 -4.41 27.60
N PRO A 195 -20.40 -3.48 28.30
CA PRO A 195 -20.69 -2.05 28.16
C PRO A 195 -20.39 -1.57 26.75
N VAL A 196 -21.34 -0.85 26.13
CA VAL A 196 -21.14 -0.24 24.80
C VAL A 196 -21.24 1.30 24.87
N PRO A 197 -20.59 2.04 23.94
CA PRO A 197 -20.62 3.50 23.92
C PRO A 197 -22.01 4.09 23.72
N SER A 198 -22.29 5.24 24.34
CA SER A 198 -23.58 5.95 24.17
C SER A 198 -23.82 6.43 22.74
N LEU A 199 -22.76 6.77 22.00
CA LEU A 199 -22.84 7.25 20.63
C LEU A 199 -23.43 6.20 19.67
N THR A 200 -23.20 4.92 19.96
CA THR A 200 -23.55 3.79 19.08
C THR A 200 -24.75 2.99 19.59
N ALA A 201 -25.24 3.28 20.79
CA ALA A 201 -26.33 2.58 21.48
C ALA A 201 -27.74 3.06 21.06
N VAL A 202 -27.99 3.15 19.75
CA VAL A 202 -29.30 3.52 19.17
C VAL A 202 -29.88 2.32 18.43
N GLU A 203 -31.14 1.98 18.74
CA GLU A 203 -31.90 0.92 18.08
C GLU A 203 -32.90 1.53 17.08
N VAL A 204 -32.96 0.96 15.88
CA VAL A 204 -33.82 1.44 14.78
C VAL A 204 -35.16 0.70 14.79
N ASP A 205 -36.16 1.35 15.40
CA ASP A 205 -37.54 0.85 15.42
C ASP A 205 -38.54 1.75 14.70
N SER A 206 -38.24 3.05 14.61
CA SER A 206 -39.03 4.06 13.93
C SER A 206 -38.27 4.72 12.77
N PRO A 207 -38.97 5.40 11.84
CA PRO A 207 -38.34 6.25 10.84
C PRO A 207 -37.43 7.33 11.44
N GLU A 208 -37.80 7.90 12.59
CA GLU A 208 -37.03 8.91 13.30
C GLU A 208 -35.69 8.35 13.80
N ASP A 209 -35.68 7.13 14.34
CA ASP A 209 -34.43 6.46 14.74
C ASP A 209 -33.50 6.26 13.55
N LEU A 210 -34.06 5.94 12.37
CA LEU A 210 -33.30 5.76 11.14
C LEU A 210 -32.63 7.08 10.69
N GLU A 211 -33.30 8.22 10.84
CA GLU A 211 -32.71 9.53 10.58
C GLU A 211 -31.57 9.85 11.55
N ILE A 212 -31.76 9.55 12.85
CA ILE A 212 -30.73 9.74 13.88
C ILE A 212 -29.48 8.94 13.54
N VAL A 213 -29.61 7.63 13.27
CA VAL A 213 -28.43 6.81 12.95
C VAL A 213 -27.76 7.24 11.64
N ARG A 214 -28.50 7.73 10.64
CA ARG A 214 -27.90 8.30 9.42
C ARG A 214 -27.07 9.54 9.71
N ALA A 215 -27.56 10.43 10.57
CA ALA A 215 -26.81 11.61 10.98
C ALA A 215 -25.57 11.26 11.82
N LEU A 216 -25.61 10.17 12.59
CA LEU A 216 -24.49 9.70 13.40
C LEU A 216 -23.45 8.91 12.60
N ALA A 217 -23.82 8.31 11.46
CA ALA A 217 -22.92 7.44 10.70
C ALA A 217 -21.56 8.07 10.36
N PRO A 218 -21.46 9.35 9.92
CA PRO A 218 -20.17 9.99 9.69
C PRO A 218 -19.29 10.16 10.93
N LEU A 219 -19.87 10.11 12.14
CA LEU A 219 -19.15 10.25 13.41
C LEU A 219 -18.79 8.88 14.00
N ALA A 220 -19.67 7.90 13.83
CA ALA A 220 -19.51 6.55 14.37
C ALA A 220 -18.63 5.66 13.47
N ASP A 221 -18.72 5.83 12.15
CA ASP A 221 -17.93 5.07 11.21
C ASP A 221 -16.48 5.57 11.22
N ARG A 222 -15.53 4.69 11.56
CA ARG A 222 -14.11 5.04 11.47
C ARG A 222 -13.78 5.32 9.99
N PRO A 223 -13.06 6.42 9.67
CA PRO A 223 -12.67 6.68 8.29
C PRO A 223 -11.75 5.57 7.81
N GLY A 224 -12.29 4.69 6.96
CA GLY A 224 -11.59 3.56 6.37
C GLY A 224 -11.17 3.80 4.92
N PRO A 225 -10.45 2.83 4.34
CA PRO A 225 -10.09 2.84 2.93
C PRO A 225 -11.33 2.89 2.00
N ILE A 226 -11.18 3.46 0.80
CA ILE A 226 -12.23 3.56 -0.22
C ILE A 226 -11.82 2.71 -1.45
N ASP A 227 -12.27 1.44 -1.52
CA ASP A 227 -11.95 0.56 -2.65
C ASP A 227 -12.83 0.92 -3.87
N VAL A 228 -12.23 1.62 -4.83
CA VAL A 228 -12.88 2.07 -6.07
C VAL A 228 -11.95 1.97 -7.27
N ASP A 229 -12.55 1.82 -8.44
CA ASP A 229 -11.89 1.79 -9.74
C ASP A 229 -11.81 3.18 -10.37
N ALA A 230 -12.70 4.08 -9.95
CA ALA A 230 -12.76 5.44 -10.45
C ALA A 230 -13.09 6.46 -9.37
N VAL A 231 -12.53 7.66 -9.54
CA VAL A 231 -12.84 8.85 -8.75
C VAL A 231 -13.37 9.94 -9.68
N VAL A 232 -14.61 10.35 -9.45
CA VAL A 232 -15.23 11.48 -10.12
C VAL A 232 -15.37 12.61 -9.11
N THR A 233 -15.00 13.83 -9.51
CA THR A 233 -15.11 14.99 -8.62
C THR A 233 -15.92 16.08 -9.28
N ASP A 234 -16.77 16.75 -8.51
CA ASP A 234 -17.15 18.12 -8.86
C ASP A 234 -15.90 19.02 -8.83
N PHE A 235 -16.01 20.22 -9.42
CA PHE A 235 -14.93 21.20 -9.36
C PHE A 235 -15.11 22.23 -8.25
N ASP A 236 -16.22 22.95 -8.26
CA ASP A 236 -16.51 24.04 -7.34
C ASP A 236 -16.80 23.49 -5.94
N GLY A 237 -16.26 24.13 -4.90
CA GLY A 237 -16.35 23.64 -3.51
C GLY A 237 -15.69 22.28 -3.23
N VAL A 238 -15.00 21.69 -4.22
CA VAL A 238 -14.21 20.46 -4.10
C VAL A 238 -12.72 20.73 -4.39
N HIS A 239 -12.40 21.13 -5.63
CA HIS A 239 -11.03 21.56 -5.99
C HIS A 239 -10.76 23.00 -5.57
N THR A 240 -11.82 23.80 -5.41
CA THR A 240 -11.81 25.18 -4.89
C THR A 240 -12.45 25.22 -3.51
N ASP A 241 -12.26 26.32 -2.79
CA ASP A 241 -12.87 26.60 -1.49
C ASP A 241 -14.29 27.19 -1.59
N ASP A 242 -14.93 27.00 -2.75
CA ASP A 242 -16.26 27.53 -3.07
C ASP A 242 -16.33 29.06 -3.12
N SER A 243 -15.18 29.72 -3.33
CA SER A 243 -15.07 31.16 -3.50
C SER A 243 -14.44 31.55 -4.84
N VAL A 244 -14.91 32.66 -5.41
CA VAL A 244 -14.36 33.27 -6.62
C VAL A 244 -14.04 34.74 -6.38
N GLN A 245 -12.86 35.17 -6.83
CA GLN A 245 -12.50 36.57 -6.90
C GLN A 245 -12.90 37.11 -8.26
N VAL A 246 -13.75 38.15 -8.28
CA VAL A 246 -14.21 38.80 -9.50
C VAL A 246 -13.64 40.22 -9.55
N ASP A 247 -12.92 40.55 -10.61
CA ASP A 247 -12.44 41.91 -10.83
C ASP A 247 -13.55 42.84 -11.39
N GLN A 248 -13.26 44.13 -11.48
CA GLN A 248 -14.21 45.15 -11.97
C GLN A 248 -14.62 44.95 -13.44
N ASP A 249 -13.85 44.18 -14.20
CA ASP A 249 -14.08 43.87 -15.62
C ASP A 249 -14.81 42.53 -15.79
N GLY A 250 -15.11 41.84 -14.68
CA GLY A 250 -15.82 40.56 -14.65
C GLY A 250 -14.93 39.34 -14.84
N HIS A 251 -13.60 39.45 -14.72
CA HIS A 251 -12.72 38.28 -14.74
C HIS A 251 -12.73 37.56 -13.41
N GLU A 252 -12.89 36.24 -13.49
CA GLU A 252 -12.91 35.35 -12.35
C GLU A 252 -11.54 34.70 -12.11
N THR A 253 -11.12 34.66 -10.85
CA THR A 253 -9.96 33.90 -10.38
C THR A 253 -10.36 33.02 -9.21
N VAL A 254 -9.97 31.75 -9.26
CA VAL A 254 -10.19 30.77 -8.18
C VAL A 254 -8.86 30.21 -7.69
N THR A 255 -8.84 29.80 -6.42
CA THR A 255 -7.68 29.16 -5.79
C THR A 255 -7.88 27.66 -5.72
N VAL A 256 -6.84 26.90 -6.04
CA VAL A 256 -6.84 25.43 -5.99
C VAL A 256 -5.63 24.89 -5.25
N SER A 257 -5.80 23.79 -4.53
CA SER A 257 -4.73 23.14 -3.78
C SER A 257 -3.70 22.45 -4.69
N ARG A 258 -2.41 22.59 -4.37
CA ARG A 258 -1.34 21.79 -4.99
C ARG A 258 -1.34 20.34 -4.49
N SER A 259 -1.68 20.13 -3.23
CA SER A 259 -1.77 18.80 -2.61
C SER A 259 -2.84 17.94 -3.29
N ASP A 260 -3.98 18.55 -3.66
CA ASP A 260 -5.04 17.88 -4.43
C ASP A 260 -4.54 17.44 -5.81
N GLY A 261 -3.70 18.26 -6.45
CA GLY A 261 -3.08 17.89 -7.72
C GLY A 261 -2.11 16.70 -7.60
N LEU A 262 -1.40 16.57 -6.47
CA LEU A 262 -0.59 15.40 -6.19
C LEU A 262 -1.47 14.16 -5.92
N GLY A 263 -2.58 14.31 -5.19
CA GLY A 263 -3.55 13.23 -4.97
C GLY A 263 -4.10 12.65 -6.28
N ILE A 264 -4.55 13.51 -7.20
CA ILE A 264 -5.00 13.12 -8.54
C ILE A 264 -3.88 12.40 -9.32
N SER A 265 -2.64 12.87 -9.20
CA SER A 265 -1.49 12.23 -9.86
C SER A 265 -1.21 10.82 -9.32
N LEU A 266 -1.34 10.64 -8.00
CA LEU A 266 -1.18 9.33 -7.35
C LEU A 266 -2.29 8.35 -7.74
N LEU A 267 -3.55 8.80 -7.77
CA LEU A 267 -4.69 8.01 -8.24
C LEU A 267 -4.47 7.49 -9.67
N ARG A 268 -4.06 8.37 -10.58
CA ARG A 268 -3.76 7.98 -11.96
C ARG A 268 -2.62 6.96 -12.06
N ARG A 269 -1.54 7.15 -11.30
CA ARG A 269 -0.42 6.20 -11.26
C ARG A 269 -0.84 4.82 -10.74
N ALA A 270 -1.79 4.80 -9.80
CA ALA A 270 -2.35 3.57 -9.29
C ALA A 270 -3.34 2.90 -10.25
N GLY A 271 -3.63 3.50 -11.42
CA GLY A 271 -4.60 2.99 -12.38
C GLY A 271 -6.06 3.28 -12.02
N VAL A 272 -6.33 4.24 -11.13
CA VAL A 272 -7.69 4.72 -10.86
C VAL A 272 -8.09 5.68 -11.97
N LYS A 273 -9.25 5.46 -12.62
CA LYS A 273 -9.79 6.41 -13.61
C LYS A 273 -10.26 7.67 -12.89
N VAL A 274 -9.93 8.84 -13.42
CA VAL A 274 -10.30 10.12 -12.79
C VAL A 274 -11.06 10.99 -13.78
N LEU A 275 -12.15 11.61 -13.33
CA LEU A 275 -12.96 12.55 -14.12
C LEU A 275 -13.34 13.77 -13.29
N ILE A 276 -13.26 14.96 -13.90
CA ILE A 276 -13.85 16.18 -13.34
C ILE A 276 -15.17 16.48 -14.06
N LEU A 277 -16.24 16.70 -13.29
CA LEU A 277 -17.51 17.22 -13.81
C LEU A 277 -17.70 18.66 -13.37
N SER A 278 -18.31 19.47 -14.23
CA SER A 278 -18.82 20.79 -13.86
C SER A 278 -20.06 21.10 -14.69
N THR A 279 -21.04 21.76 -14.08
CA THR A 279 -22.24 22.22 -14.80
C THR A 279 -21.93 23.40 -15.70
N GLU A 280 -21.01 24.27 -15.29
CA GLU A 280 -20.68 25.50 -16.01
C GLU A 280 -19.54 25.29 -17.00
N ARG A 281 -19.46 26.16 -18.03
CA ARG A 281 -18.28 26.23 -18.91
C ARG A 281 -17.35 27.30 -18.37
N ASN A 282 -16.32 26.87 -17.65
CA ASN A 282 -15.32 27.78 -17.11
C ASN A 282 -13.90 27.41 -17.60
N PRO A 283 -13.18 28.34 -18.27
CA PRO A 283 -11.82 28.09 -18.76
C PRO A 283 -10.84 27.64 -17.69
N VAL A 284 -11.02 28.05 -16.43
CA VAL A 284 -10.13 27.68 -15.32
C VAL A 284 -10.21 26.18 -15.03
N VAL A 285 -11.41 25.61 -15.05
CA VAL A 285 -11.64 24.18 -14.85
C VAL A 285 -10.94 23.38 -15.94
N ALA A 286 -11.04 23.82 -17.21
CA ALA A 286 -10.39 23.16 -18.33
C ALA A 286 -8.86 23.26 -18.27
N ALA A 287 -8.33 24.42 -17.89
CA ALA A 287 -6.90 24.62 -17.69
C ALA A 287 -6.36 23.73 -16.56
N ARG A 288 -7.11 23.61 -15.46
CA ARG A 288 -6.75 22.76 -14.33
C ARG A 288 -6.77 21.28 -14.71
N ALA A 289 -7.82 20.80 -15.37
CA ALA A 289 -7.92 19.43 -15.84
C ALA A 289 -6.76 19.06 -16.77
N ARG A 290 -6.42 19.95 -17.72
CA ARG A 290 -5.27 19.78 -18.64
C ARG A 290 -3.95 19.68 -17.88
N LYS A 291 -3.74 20.53 -16.86
CA LYS A 291 -2.54 20.47 -16.01
C LYS A 291 -2.43 19.16 -15.24
N LEU A 292 -3.55 18.61 -14.78
CA LEU A 292 -3.59 17.34 -14.04
C LEU A 292 -3.57 16.10 -14.96
N GLY A 293 -3.76 16.29 -16.27
CA GLY A 293 -3.88 15.22 -17.24
C GLY A 293 -5.11 14.34 -17.03
N VAL A 294 -6.22 14.95 -16.59
CA VAL A 294 -7.52 14.26 -16.40
C VAL A 294 -8.56 14.77 -17.40
N PRO A 295 -9.48 13.91 -17.86
CA PRO A 295 -10.64 14.36 -18.63
C PRO A 295 -11.55 15.26 -17.78
N VAL A 296 -12.25 16.15 -18.47
CA VAL A 296 -13.25 17.03 -17.86
C VAL A 296 -14.48 17.14 -18.76
N LEU A 297 -15.66 17.08 -18.18
CA LEU A 297 -16.93 17.32 -18.86
C LEU A 297 -17.60 18.57 -18.25
N GLN A 298 -17.95 19.53 -19.10
CA GLN A 298 -18.39 20.88 -18.70
C GLN A 298 -19.58 21.34 -19.54
N GLY A 299 -20.34 22.32 -19.03
CA GLY A 299 -21.52 22.83 -19.73
C GLY A 299 -22.63 21.79 -19.82
N LEU A 300 -22.81 21.03 -18.75
CA LEU A 300 -23.68 19.87 -18.70
C LEU A 300 -25.09 20.30 -18.28
N ALA A 301 -26.10 19.87 -19.02
CA ALA A 301 -27.50 20.03 -18.60
C ALA A 301 -27.82 19.16 -17.36
N SER A 302 -27.12 18.03 -17.19
CA SER A 302 -27.25 17.12 -16.06
C SER A 302 -25.93 16.40 -15.80
N LYS A 303 -25.34 16.59 -14.62
CA LYS A 303 -24.17 15.83 -14.16
C LYS A 303 -24.48 14.33 -14.08
N HIS A 304 -25.69 13.96 -13.61
CA HIS A 304 -26.13 12.57 -13.51
C HIS A 304 -26.11 11.84 -14.86
N THR A 305 -26.64 12.47 -15.92
CA THR A 305 -26.65 11.88 -17.27
C THR A 305 -25.23 11.72 -17.81
N ALA A 306 -24.38 12.75 -17.65
CA ALA A 306 -23.00 12.71 -18.10
C ALA A 306 -22.18 11.62 -17.38
N LEU A 307 -22.37 11.49 -16.06
CA LEU A 307 -21.74 10.44 -15.28
C LEU A 307 -22.21 9.05 -15.74
N SER A 308 -23.51 8.86 -15.90
CA SER A 308 -24.08 7.59 -16.37
C SER A 308 -23.52 7.16 -17.72
N GLU A 309 -23.40 8.10 -18.67
CA GLU A 309 -22.82 7.84 -19.99
C GLU A 309 -21.33 7.52 -19.90
N TRP A 310 -20.57 8.26 -19.08
CA TRP A 310 -19.15 8.02 -18.90
C TRP A 310 -18.88 6.65 -18.28
N LEU A 311 -19.62 6.26 -17.23
CA LEU A 311 -19.51 4.93 -16.61
C LEU A 311 -19.78 3.82 -17.63
N ARG A 312 -20.80 3.99 -18.47
CA ARG A 312 -21.13 3.04 -19.55
C ARG A 312 -20.01 2.93 -20.58
N VAL A 313 -19.44 4.05 -21.02
CA VAL A 313 -18.36 4.09 -22.02
C VAL A 313 -17.08 3.47 -21.47
N GLU A 314 -16.76 3.74 -20.22
CA GLU A 314 -15.54 3.27 -19.56
C GLU A 314 -15.66 1.83 -19.02
N GLY A 315 -16.85 1.23 -19.07
CA GLY A 315 -17.12 -0.12 -18.57
C GLY A 315 -16.98 -0.24 -17.06
N LEU A 316 -17.33 0.80 -16.31
CA LEU A 316 -17.17 0.87 -14.85
C LEU A 316 -18.43 0.42 -14.11
N ASP A 317 -18.25 -0.39 -13.07
CA ASP A 317 -19.32 -0.72 -12.13
C ASP A 317 -19.59 0.49 -11.21
N PRO A 318 -20.81 1.08 -11.22
CA PRO A 318 -21.15 2.20 -10.34
C PRO A 318 -20.89 1.91 -8.86
N ALA A 319 -21.00 0.65 -8.41
CA ALA A 319 -20.71 0.26 -7.02
C ALA A 319 -19.24 0.46 -6.62
N ARG A 320 -18.32 0.45 -7.60
CA ARG A 320 -16.86 0.66 -7.44
C ARG A 320 -16.42 2.06 -7.88
N VAL A 321 -17.30 3.06 -7.80
CA VAL A 321 -16.99 4.46 -8.17
C VAL A 321 -17.16 5.37 -6.96
N ALA A 322 -16.21 6.27 -6.74
CA ALA A 322 -16.34 7.38 -5.81
C ALA A 322 -16.76 8.65 -6.55
N TYR A 323 -17.79 9.33 -6.04
CA TYR A 323 -18.15 10.67 -6.46
C TYR A 323 -17.93 11.65 -5.31
N LEU A 324 -17.11 12.68 -5.52
CA LEU A 324 -16.84 13.73 -4.54
C LEU A 324 -17.59 15.01 -4.92
N GLY A 325 -18.58 15.38 -4.13
CA GLY A 325 -19.39 16.60 -4.29
C GLY A 325 -19.51 17.42 -3.01
N ASN A 326 -20.13 18.59 -3.09
CA ASN A 326 -20.33 19.50 -1.95
C ASN A 326 -21.74 20.12 -1.87
N ASP A 327 -22.52 20.14 -2.97
CA ASP A 327 -23.80 20.87 -3.02
C ASP A 327 -24.94 20.03 -3.63
N LEU A 328 -26.17 20.55 -3.58
CA LEU A 328 -27.42 19.85 -3.91
C LEU A 328 -27.46 19.32 -5.35
N ASN A 329 -26.75 19.96 -6.28
CA ASN A 329 -26.62 19.53 -7.68
C ASN A 329 -25.84 18.21 -7.83
N ASP A 330 -25.12 17.78 -6.80
CA ASP A 330 -24.36 16.52 -6.78
C ASP A 330 -25.17 15.32 -6.30
N LEU A 331 -26.30 15.52 -5.63
CA LEU A 331 -27.12 14.44 -5.03
C LEU A 331 -27.46 13.35 -6.04
N GLY A 332 -27.84 13.74 -7.27
CA GLY A 332 -28.13 12.77 -8.33
C GLY A 332 -26.93 11.89 -8.69
N CYS A 333 -25.72 12.45 -8.75
CA CYS A 333 -24.50 11.67 -8.99
C CYS A 333 -24.15 10.78 -7.79
N MET A 334 -24.35 11.28 -6.57
CA MET A 334 -24.10 10.55 -5.33
C MET A 334 -25.02 9.33 -5.19
N ASP A 335 -26.29 9.45 -5.60
CA ASP A 335 -27.24 8.33 -5.60
C ASP A 335 -26.89 7.22 -6.60
N LEU A 336 -26.14 7.56 -7.66
CA LEU A 336 -25.75 6.62 -8.71
C LEU A 336 -24.57 5.71 -8.32
N VAL A 337 -23.68 6.16 -7.43
CA VAL A 337 -22.40 5.50 -7.15
C VAL A 337 -22.40 4.75 -5.82
N GLY A 338 -21.52 3.76 -5.68
CA GLY A 338 -21.34 3.00 -4.43
C GLY A 338 -20.59 3.74 -3.34
N TRP A 339 -19.85 4.80 -3.70
CA TRP A 339 -19.12 5.66 -2.77
C TRP A 339 -19.47 7.13 -2.98
N PRO A 340 -20.65 7.58 -2.50
CA PRO A 340 -20.94 9.00 -2.40
C PRO A 340 -20.06 9.61 -1.30
N VAL A 341 -19.16 10.51 -1.69
CA VAL A 341 -18.20 11.19 -0.80
C VAL A 341 -18.47 12.69 -0.83
N THR A 342 -18.29 13.36 0.32
CA THR A 342 -18.41 14.80 0.38
C THR A 342 -17.34 15.46 1.25
N VAL A 343 -17.10 16.74 1.02
CA VAL A 343 -16.13 17.56 1.78
C VAL A 343 -16.69 17.95 3.16
N ALA A 344 -15.81 18.37 4.08
CA ALA A 344 -16.21 18.70 5.46
C ALA A 344 -17.28 19.81 5.56
N ALA A 345 -17.20 20.80 4.66
CA ALA A 345 -18.04 22.00 4.66
C ALA A 345 -19.26 21.90 3.73
N ALA A 346 -19.61 20.69 3.26
CA ALA A 346 -20.70 20.48 2.32
C ALA A 346 -22.09 20.78 2.91
N GLU A 347 -23.05 21.01 2.01
CA GLU A 347 -24.45 21.26 2.35
C GLU A 347 -25.01 20.10 3.22
N PRO A 348 -25.82 20.38 4.27
CA PRO A 348 -26.25 19.36 5.23
C PRO A 348 -26.94 18.11 4.65
N ARG A 349 -27.75 18.25 3.60
CA ARG A 349 -28.40 17.11 2.92
C ARG A 349 -27.40 16.29 2.12
N VAL A 350 -26.41 16.94 1.51
CA VAL A 350 -25.28 16.25 0.85
C VAL A 350 -24.48 15.43 1.87
N ARG A 351 -24.20 16.00 3.05
CA ARG A 351 -23.55 15.28 4.16
C ARG A 351 -24.36 14.10 4.67
N ALA A 352 -25.69 14.23 4.73
CA ALA A 352 -26.57 13.14 5.12
C ALA A 352 -26.66 12.02 4.07
N ALA A 353 -26.50 12.35 2.78
CA ALA A 353 -26.48 11.39 1.68
C ALA A 353 -25.12 10.68 1.51
N ALA A 354 -24.03 11.32 1.97
CA ALA A 354 -22.69 10.79 1.82
C ALA A 354 -22.46 9.50 2.64
N ARG A 355 -21.79 8.55 2.01
CA ARG A 355 -21.21 7.36 2.66
C ARG A 355 -19.93 7.73 3.41
N ALA A 356 -19.18 8.70 2.92
CA ALA A 356 -17.98 9.20 3.58
C ALA A 356 -17.97 10.73 3.55
N VAL A 357 -17.78 11.33 4.72
CA VAL A 357 -17.51 12.77 4.86
C VAL A 357 -16.02 12.93 5.13
N LEU A 358 -15.33 13.71 4.31
CA LEU A 358 -13.91 14.01 4.48
C LEU A 358 -13.73 15.03 5.60
N THR A 359 -12.54 15.03 6.21
CA THR A 359 -12.19 15.97 7.28
C THR A 359 -11.75 17.33 6.76
N ARG A 360 -11.24 17.39 5.53
CA ARG A 360 -10.80 18.63 4.88
C ARG A 360 -11.92 19.29 4.06
N PRO A 361 -12.01 20.63 4.06
CA PRO A 361 -12.89 21.35 3.15
C PRO A 361 -12.32 21.38 1.72
N GLY A 362 -13.19 21.71 0.76
CA GLY A 362 -12.79 21.95 -0.64
C GLY A 362 -11.67 22.97 -0.75
N GLY A 363 -10.81 22.82 -1.75
CA GLY A 363 -9.67 23.73 -2.00
C GLY A 363 -8.54 23.63 -0.96
N ALA A 364 -8.71 22.86 0.12
CA ALA A 364 -7.75 22.72 1.22
C ALA A 364 -7.20 21.30 1.40
N GLY A 365 -7.23 20.47 0.34
CA GLY A 365 -6.71 19.11 0.41
C GLY A 365 -7.76 18.00 0.49
N ALA A 366 -9.04 18.29 0.24
CA ALA A 366 -10.10 17.27 0.29
C ALA A 366 -9.90 16.19 -0.79
N VAL A 367 -9.58 16.56 -2.02
CA VAL A 367 -9.30 15.60 -3.10
C VAL A 367 -8.06 14.76 -2.75
N ARG A 368 -7.07 15.34 -2.07
CA ARG A 368 -5.90 14.62 -1.57
C ARG A 368 -6.27 13.60 -0.51
N GLU A 369 -7.11 13.97 0.46
CA GLU A 369 -7.59 13.05 1.49
C GLU A 369 -8.36 11.87 0.88
N LEU A 370 -9.27 12.15 -0.08
CA LEU A 370 -9.94 11.09 -0.84
C LEU A 370 -8.94 10.20 -1.55
N ALA A 371 -7.96 10.78 -2.26
CA ALA A 371 -6.93 10.02 -2.96
C ALA A 371 -6.16 9.10 -2.02
N ASP A 372 -5.71 9.61 -0.87
CA ASP A 372 -4.98 8.80 0.12
C ASP A 372 -5.84 7.64 0.64
N ARG A 373 -7.14 7.85 0.89
CA ARG A 373 -8.08 6.79 1.31
C ARG A 373 -8.35 5.76 0.22
N VAL A 374 -8.40 6.16 -1.05
CA VAL A 374 -8.53 5.22 -2.17
C VAL A 374 -7.28 4.38 -2.32
N LEU A 375 -6.11 4.99 -2.20
CA LEU A 375 -4.82 4.30 -2.31
C LEU A 375 -4.59 3.32 -1.15
N GLN A 376 -5.09 3.62 0.05
CA GLN A 376 -5.09 2.69 1.19
C GLN A 376 -5.92 1.42 0.95
N ALA A 377 -6.93 1.49 0.07
CA ALA A 377 -7.86 0.39 -0.18
C ALA A 377 -7.36 -0.53 -1.28
N ARG A 378 -6.48 -0.02 -2.13
CA ARG A 378 -5.90 -0.83 -3.19
C ARG A 378 -4.93 -1.80 -2.57
N PRO A 379 -4.99 -3.08 -2.96
CA PRO A 379 -3.86 -3.96 -2.71
C PRO A 379 -2.64 -3.25 -3.32
N VAL A 380 -1.63 -3.01 -2.48
CA VAL A 380 -0.27 -2.86 -2.99
C VAL A 380 -0.09 -4.01 -3.98
N PRO A 381 0.32 -3.77 -5.24
CA PRO A 381 0.51 -4.85 -6.20
C PRO A 381 1.23 -5.99 -5.47
N GLU A 382 0.62 -7.18 -5.46
CA GLU A 382 1.02 -8.29 -4.59
C GLU A 382 2.54 -8.33 -4.45
N GLU A 383 3.05 -7.96 -3.27
CA GLU A 383 4.35 -8.45 -2.88
C GLU A 383 4.19 -9.97 -2.87
N PRO A 384 5.01 -10.72 -3.65
CA PRO A 384 4.93 -12.17 -3.64
C PRO A 384 5.00 -12.63 -2.19
N ALA A 385 4.05 -13.48 -1.81
CA ALA A 385 3.88 -14.00 -0.46
C ALA A 385 5.25 -14.21 0.19
N VAL A 386 5.51 -13.51 1.30
CA VAL A 386 6.70 -13.73 2.12
C VAL A 386 6.64 -15.16 2.62
N THR A 387 7.24 -16.05 1.84
CA THR A 387 7.54 -17.40 2.24
C THR A 387 8.37 -17.31 3.51
N SER A 388 7.91 -18.05 4.52
CA SER A 388 8.54 -18.36 5.80
C SER A 388 9.93 -17.75 6.00
N ARG A 389 10.07 -16.78 6.94
CA ARG A 389 11.35 -16.29 7.50
C ARG A 389 12.54 -16.67 6.61
N ALA A 390 12.67 -16.02 5.46
CA ALA A 390 13.81 -16.26 4.57
C ALA A 390 15.06 -16.01 5.42
N THR A 391 15.80 -17.07 5.71
CA THR A 391 17.17 -16.93 6.21
C THR A 391 17.88 -15.99 5.25
N LEU A 392 18.49 -14.92 5.75
CA LEU A 392 19.32 -13.93 5.02
C LEU A 392 20.57 -14.58 4.38
N ARG A 393 20.38 -15.67 3.66
CA ARG A 393 21.43 -16.43 2.98
C ARG A 393 21.28 -16.12 1.51
N ALA A 394 22.22 -15.34 0.98
CA ALA A 394 22.39 -15.18 -0.45
C ALA A 394 22.41 -16.57 -1.12
N LYS A 395 21.69 -16.71 -2.23
CA LYS A 395 21.54 -17.96 -3.00
C LYS A 395 22.37 -17.91 -4.27
N GLY A 396 22.68 -19.09 -4.82
CA GLY A 396 23.40 -19.27 -6.09
C GLY A 396 24.85 -19.70 -5.94
N ALA A 397 25.36 -20.43 -6.93
CA ALA A 397 26.76 -20.82 -6.99
C ALA A 397 27.63 -19.60 -7.31
N PRO A 398 28.77 -19.40 -6.63
CA PRO A 398 29.68 -18.30 -6.95
C PRO A 398 30.15 -18.35 -8.41
N VAL A 399 30.17 -17.18 -9.06
CA VAL A 399 30.66 -16.99 -10.42
C VAL A 399 32.09 -16.48 -10.38
N ARG A 400 32.99 -17.09 -11.15
CA ARG A 400 34.38 -16.63 -11.27
C ARG A 400 34.46 -15.43 -12.20
N ILE A 401 35.02 -14.32 -11.71
CA ILE A 401 35.35 -13.11 -12.47
C ILE A 401 36.84 -12.83 -12.22
N GLY A 402 37.67 -12.93 -13.26
CA GLY A 402 39.11 -12.95 -13.10
C GLY A 402 39.55 -14.06 -12.13
N GLU A 403 40.34 -13.67 -11.13
CA GLU A 403 40.76 -14.57 -10.04
C GLU A 403 39.77 -14.61 -8.86
N SER A 404 38.76 -13.74 -8.85
CA SER A 404 37.78 -13.62 -7.77
C SER A 404 36.58 -14.55 -7.96
N LEU A 405 36.07 -15.12 -6.86
CA LEU A 405 34.77 -15.80 -6.83
C LEU A 405 33.72 -14.84 -6.26
N VAL A 406 32.68 -14.54 -7.05
CA VAL A 406 31.61 -13.61 -6.69
C VAL A 406 30.35 -14.40 -6.37
N GLY A 407 29.96 -14.44 -5.09
CA GLY A 407 28.79 -15.17 -4.66
C GLY A 407 28.71 -15.38 -3.14
N PRO A 408 27.72 -16.16 -2.68
CA PRO A 408 27.51 -16.42 -1.27
C PRO A 408 28.75 -17.00 -0.57
N GLY A 409 29.07 -16.48 0.61
CA GLY A 409 30.22 -16.93 1.41
C GLY A 409 31.58 -16.42 0.93
N GLN A 410 31.63 -15.62 -0.13
CA GLN A 410 32.82 -14.91 -0.58
C GLN A 410 32.77 -13.44 -0.11
N PRO A 411 33.93 -12.76 0.00
CA PRO A 411 33.95 -11.32 0.23
C PRO A 411 33.21 -10.57 -0.88
N VAL A 412 32.51 -9.49 -0.52
CA VAL A 412 31.82 -8.60 -1.45
C VAL A 412 32.81 -8.08 -2.48
N TYR A 413 32.44 -8.26 -3.75
CA TYR A 413 33.22 -7.83 -4.90
C TYR A 413 32.88 -6.38 -5.28
N PHE A 414 33.86 -5.50 -5.27
CA PHE A 414 33.71 -4.06 -5.49
C PHE A 414 34.15 -3.65 -6.89
N ILE A 415 33.27 -2.87 -7.52
CA ILE A 415 33.47 -2.31 -8.85
C ILE A 415 33.44 -0.78 -8.74
N GLY A 416 34.59 -0.14 -8.99
CA GLY A 416 34.66 1.29 -9.22
C GLY A 416 34.20 1.62 -10.64
N GLU A 417 32.98 2.14 -10.79
CA GLU A 417 32.47 2.55 -12.09
C GLU A 417 33.08 3.89 -12.49
N ILE A 418 34.07 3.84 -13.37
CA ILE A 418 34.68 5.03 -13.99
C ILE A 418 33.72 5.59 -15.05
N GLY A 419 33.03 4.70 -15.78
CA GLY A 419 32.06 5.08 -16.78
C GLY A 419 32.65 6.05 -17.81
N ILE A 420 32.18 7.29 -17.80
CA ILE A 420 32.69 8.39 -18.65
C ILE A 420 33.32 9.54 -17.86
N ASN A 421 33.51 9.40 -16.54
CA ASN A 421 34.04 10.46 -15.67
C ASN A 421 35.51 10.81 -15.97
N HIS A 422 36.18 10.01 -16.82
CA HIS A 422 37.49 10.31 -17.36
C HIS A 422 37.48 11.42 -18.42
N ASN A 423 36.32 11.80 -18.98
CA ASN A 423 36.17 12.89 -19.95
C ASN A 423 37.10 12.77 -21.18
N GLY A 424 37.40 11.55 -21.62
CA GLY A 424 38.35 11.28 -22.73
C GLY A 424 39.83 11.52 -22.38
N ASP A 425 40.17 11.70 -21.10
CA ASP A 425 41.53 11.95 -20.64
C ASP A 425 42.11 10.72 -19.92
N LEU A 426 43.24 10.22 -20.44
CA LEU A 426 43.88 9.00 -19.93
C LEU A 426 44.51 9.21 -18.54
N ASP A 427 44.99 10.41 -18.22
CA ASP A 427 45.58 10.70 -16.91
C ASP A 427 44.48 10.79 -15.84
N ILE A 428 43.30 11.32 -16.18
CA ILE A 428 42.13 11.25 -15.30
C ILE A 428 41.71 9.78 -15.09
N ALA A 429 41.67 8.97 -16.15
CA ALA A 429 41.36 7.55 -16.04
C ALA A 429 42.34 6.81 -15.10
N ARG A 430 43.66 7.05 -15.24
CA ARG A 430 44.69 6.47 -14.33
C ARG A 430 44.47 6.88 -12.88
N ARG A 431 44.19 8.15 -12.62
CA ARG A 431 43.90 8.63 -11.25
C ARG A 431 42.64 8.00 -10.66
N LEU A 432 41.61 7.76 -11.47
CA LEU A 432 40.41 7.05 -11.02
C LEU A 432 40.69 5.56 -10.74
N ILE A 433 41.58 4.94 -11.53
CA ILE A 433 42.09 3.58 -11.27
C ILE A 433 42.83 3.54 -9.93
N ASP A 434 43.68 4.53 -9.65
CA ASP A 434 44.37 4.64 -8.35
C ASP A 434 43.37 4.73 -7.19
N VAL A 435 42.33 5.57 -7.31
CA VAL A 435 41.28 5.71 -6.31
C VAL A 435 40.59 4.37 -6.03
N ALA A 436 40.28 3.60 -7.07
CA ALA A 436 39.67 2.28 -6.90
C ALA A 436 40.63 1.27 -6.25
N ALA A 437 41.89 1.22 -6.70
CA ALA A 437 42.91 0.33 -6.13
C ALA A 437 43.17 0.64 -4.65
N ASP A 438 43.38 1.91 -4.31
CA ASP A 438 43.73 2.34 -2.96
C ASP A 438 42.57 2.14 -1.98
N ALA A 439 41.31 2.26 -2.45
CA ALA A 439 40.14 1.93 -1.65
C ALA A 439 39.94 0.42 -1.46
N GLY A 440 40.63 -0.44 -2.22
CA GLY A 440 40.50 -1.90 -2.14
C GLY A 440 39.39 -2.49 -3.01
N CYS A 441 39.02 -1.82 -4.10
CA CYS A 441 38.17 -2.41 -5.13
C CYS A 441 38.88 -3.60 -5.79
N GLN A 442 38.10 -4.54 -6.34
CA GLN A 442 38.65 -5.66 -7.11
C GLN A 442 38.68 -5.34 -8.61
N ALA A 443 37.75 -4.49 -9.07
CA ALA A 443 37.71 -4.07 -10.45
C ALA A 443 37.38 -2.60 -10.65
N VAL A 444 37.76 -2.11 -11.82
CA VAL A 444 37.22 -0.88 -12.42
C VAL A 444 36.38 -1.20 -13.65
N LYS A 445 35.37 -0.38 -13.89
CA LYS A 445 34.48 -0.54 -15.03
C LYS A 445 34.41 0.74 -15.88
N PHE A 446 34.46 0.55 -17.20
CA PHE A 446 34.30 1.59 -18.21
C PHE A 446 33.02 1.40 -19.04
N GLN A 447 32.79 2.26 -20.02
CA GLN A 447 31.74 2.09 -21.03
C GLN A 447 32.39 2.09 -22.42
N LYS A 448 32.00 1.13 -23.27
CA LYS A 448 32.41 1.08 -24.67
C LYS A 448 31.19 1.21 -25.56
N ARG A 449 31.25 2.14 -26.51
CA ARG A 449 30.23 2.28 -27.55
C ARG A 449 30.85 2.61 -28.90
N THR A 450 30.10 2.36 -29.96
CA THR A 450 30.30 2.97 -31.28
C THR A 450 29.42 4.23 -31.34
N PRO A 451 29.98 5.45 -31.30
CA PRO A 451 29.21 6.69 -31.23
C PRO A 451 28.11 6.81 -32.29
N GLU A 452 28.37 6.34 -33.50
CA GLU A 452 27.41 6.35 -34.60
C GLU A 452 26.19 5.46 -34.34
N ILE A 453 26.36 4.35 -33.62
CA ILE A 453 25.27 3.44 -33.26
C ILE A 453 24.53 3.97 -32.03
N ALA A 454 25.27 4.38 -31.00
CA ALA A 454 24.73 4.78 -29.72
C ALA A 454 24.01 6.14 -29.73
N VAL A 455 24.33 7.03 -30.68
CA VAL A 455 23.67 8.35 -30.81
C VAL A 455 22.54 8.28 -31.84
N PRO A 456 21.27 8.48 -31.44
CA PRO A 456 20.15 8.52 -32.36
C PRO A 456 20.37 9.54 -33.47
N VAL A 457 20.04 9.20 -34.71
CA VAL A 457 20.30 10.02 -35.90
C VAL A 457 19.84 11.47 -35.72
N HIS A 458 18.63 11.67 -35.19
CA HIS A 458 18.04 12.99 -34.96
C HIS A 458 18.71 13.84 -33.86
N GLN A 459 19.62 13.25 -33.08
CA GLN A 459 20.36 13.95 -32.03
C GLN A 459 21.80 14.25 -32.43
N ARG A 460 22.34 13.61 -33.48
CA ARG A 460 23.77 13.70 -33.84
C ARG A 460 24.23 15.14 -34.03
N ASP A 461 23.45 15.93 -34.76
CA ASP A 461 23.78 17.31 -35.12
C ASP A 461 23.36 18.35 -34.06
N GLN A 462 22.80 17.92 -32.92
CA GLN A 462 22.43 18.85 -31.85
C GLN A 462 23.69 19.43 -31.21
N ILE A 463 23.80 20.75 -31.18
CA ILE A 463 24.93 21.44 -30.56
C ILE A 463 24.86 21.28 -29.03
N ARG A 464 26.00 20.91 -28.44
CA ARG A 464 26.20 20.80 -26.99
C ARG A 464 27.28 21.79 -26.57
N GLN A 465 27.04 22.45 -25.44
CA GLN A 465 28.08 23.21 -24.75
C GLN A 465 28.92 22.24 -23.93
N THR A 466 30.20 22.14 -24.28
CA THR A 466 31.19 21.28 -23.60
C THR A 466 32.35 22.11 -23.05
N PRO A 467 33.20 21.57 -22.16
CA PRO A 467 34.40 22.25 -21.66
C PRO A 467 35.41 22.58 -22.77
N TRP A 468 35.28 21.93 -23.93
CA TRP A 468 36.18 22.08 -25.07
C TRP A 468 35.60 22.94 -26.19
N GLY A 469 34.50 23.64 -25.91
CA GLY A 469 33.77 24.48 -26.87
C GLY A 469 32.43 23.89 -27.31
N GLU A 470 31.77 24.57 -28.23
CA GLU A 470 30.55 24.07 -28.87
C GLU A 470 30.92 23.01 -29.91
N MET A 471 30.24 21.87 -29.84
CA MET A 471 30.38 20.78 -30.80
C MET A 471 29.05 20.04 -30.94
N THR A 472 28.87 19.29 -32.02
CA THR A 472 27.72 18.41 -32.19
C THR A 472 27.73 17.29 -31.15
N TYR A 473 26.56 16.71 -30.88
CA TYR A 473 26.45 15.64 -29.90
C TYR A 473 27.28 14.40 -30.31
N LEU A 474 27.39 14.13 -31.61
CA LEU A 474 28.23 13.05 -32.12
C LEU A 474 29.73 13.34 -31.92
N GLU A 475 30.21 14.55 -32.25
CA GLU A 475 31.61 14.96 -32.02
C GLU A 475 31.98 14.86 -30.53
N TYR A 476 31.07 15.31 -29.65
CA TYR A 476 31.24 15.13 -28.21
C TYR A 476 31.43 13.66 -27.84
N LYS A 477 30.58 12.76 -28.37
CA LYS A 477 30.68 11.33 -28.08
C LYS A 477 31.96 10.71 -28.61
N HIS A 478 32.46 11.11 -29.78
CA HIS A 478 33.78 10.69 -30.25
C HIS A 478 34.91 11.15 -29.33
N ARG A 479 34.84 12.40 -28.85
CA ARG A 479 35.89 12.98 -28.03
C ARG A 479 36.08 12.28 -26.69
N VAL A 480 35.00 11.80 -26.08
CA VAL A 480 35.05 11.10 -24.78
C VAL A 480 35.23 9.59 -24.92
N GLU A 481 35.16 9.03 -26.12
CA GLU A 481 35.25 7.59 -26.35
C GLU A 481 36.71 7.16 -26.53
N PHE A 482 37.16 6.20 -25.74
CA PHE A 482 38.50 5.63 -25.86
C PHE A 482 38.59 4.60 -27.01
N GLY A 483 39.73 4.63 -27.71
CA GLY A 483 40.10 3.68 -28.75
C GLY A 483 40.99 2.55 -28.21
N LEU A 484 41.57 1.78 -29.13
CA LEU A 484 42.38 0.61 -28.80
C LEU A 484 43.65 0.98 -28.02
N ASP A 485 44.32 2.07 -28.41
CA ASP A 485 45.57 2.50 -27.80
C ASP A 485 45.36 2.95 -26.34
N GLU A 486 44.27 3.67 -26.06
CA GLU A 486 43.93 4.09 -24.70
C GLU A 486 43.51 2.91 -23.84
N TYR A 487 42.64 2.02 -24.35
CA TYR A 487 42.24 0.84 -23.58
C TYR A 487 43.39 -0.16 -23.35
N THR A 488 44.34 -0.28 -24.28
CA THR A 488 45.55 -1.09 -24.07
C THR A 488 46.39 -0.52 -22.92
N GLN A 489 46.51 0.80 -22.83
CA GLN A 489 47.21 1.45 -21.72
C GLN A 489 46.45 1.32 -20.40
N ILE A 490 45.11 1.40 -20.42
CA ILE A 490 44.25 1.16 -19.26
C ILE A 490 44.41 -0.28 -18.77
N ALA A 491 44.35 -1.27 -19.67
CA ALA A 491 44.49 -2.67 -19.34
C ALA A 491 45.84 -2.96 -18.65
N LYS A 492 46.93 -2.42 -19.21
CA LYS A 492 48.26 -2.52 -18.62
C LYS A 492 48.31 -1.88 -17.23
N TYR A 493 47.75 -0.68 -17.08
CA TYR A 493 47.79 0.03 -15.81
C TYR A 493 46.95 -0.64 -14.72
N CYS A 494 45.77 -1.15 -15.06
CA CYS A 494 44.95 -1.96 -14.14
C CYS A 494 45.71 -3.20 -13.67
N ALA A 495 46.40 -3.90 -14.58
CA ALA A 495 47.22 -5.06 -14.22
C ALA A 495 48.39 -4.69 -13.28
N GLU A 496 49.06 -3.56 -13.52
CA GLU A 496 50.12 -3.03 -12.63
C GLU A 496 49.59 -2.67 -11.23
N ARG A 497 48.32 -2.23 -11.14
CA ARG A 497 47.64 -1.90 -9.88
C ARG A 497 46.91 -3.08 -9.25
N GLY A 498 46.93 -4.26 -9.88
CA GLY A 498 46.27 -5.47 -9.38
C GLY A 498 44.75 -5.43 -9.44
N LEU A 499 44.18 -4.69 -10.38
CA LEU A 499 42.74 -4.61 -10.62
C LEU A 499 42.34 -5.39 -11.87
N ASP A 500 41.22 -6.10 -11.77
CA ASP A 500 40.47 -6.51 -12.94
C ASP A 500 39.89 -5.27 -13.64
N TRP A 501 39.74 -5.34 -14.97
CA TRP A 501 39.06 -4.29 -15.72
C TRP A 501 38.14 -4.89 -16.78
N PHE A 502 37.03 -4.20 -17.01
CA PHE A 502 36.07 -4.52 -18.05
C PHE A 502 35.23 -3.29 -18.38
N ALA A 503 34.31 -3.44 -19.33
CA ALA A 503 33.41 -2.36 -19.71
C ALA A 503 31.97 -2.85 -19.95
N SER A 504 31.06 -1.89 -19.99
CA SER A 504 29.72 -2.09 -20.53
C SER A 504 29.71 -1.82 -22.04
N PRO A 505 29.58 -2.85 -22.91
CA PRO A 505 29.34 -2.63 -24.33
C PRO A 505 27.90 -2.15 -24.55
N TRP A 506 27.72 -1.12 -25.36
CA TRP A 506 26.41 -0.56 -25.73
C TRP A 506 25.89 -1.06 -27.08
N ASP A 507 26.69 -1.83 -27.81
CA ASP A 507 26.39 -2.36 -29.14
C ASP A 507 27.27 -3.59 -29.45
N VAL A 508 26.89 -4.36 -30.46
CA VAL A 508 27.58 -5.61 -30.87
C VAL A 508 29.06 -5.37 -31.23
N PRO A 509 29.44 -4.35 -32.03
CA PRO A 509 30.86 -4.06 -32.30
C PRO A 509 31.68 -3.78 -31.05
N SER A 510 31.07 -3.15 -30.03
CA SER A 510 31.72 -2.93 -28.74
C SER A 510 31.98 -4.23 -27.98
N VAL A 511 31.16 -5.28 -28.16
CA VAL A 511 31.46 -6.62 -27.62
C VAL A 511 32.70 -7.19 -28.28
N ASP A 512 32.77 -7.14 -29.62
CA ASP A 512 33.90 -7.65 -30.39
C ASP A 512 35.21 -6.94 -30.01
N PHE A 513 35.15 -5.60 -29.89
CA PHE A 513 36.27 -4.78 -29.44
C PHE A 513 36.80 -5.18 -28.05
N LEU A 514 35.90 -5.47 -27.10
CA LEU A 514 36.30 -5.88 -25.75
C LEU A 514 36.84 -7.31 -25.71
N GLU A 515 36.41 -8.19 -26.62
CA GLU A 515 36.96 -9.53 -26.76
C GLU A 515 38.39 -9.50 -27.33
N GLU A 516 38.72 -8.57 -28.23
CA GLU A 516 40.11 -8.34 -28.69
C GLU A 516 41.07 -7.97 -27.55
N LEU A 517 40.54 -7.35 -26.50
CA LEU A 517 41.28 -6.92 -25.31
C LEU A 517 41.21 -7.93 -24.14
N ASP A 518 40.58 -9.09 -24.37
CA ASP A 518 40.42 -10.19 -23.42
C ASP A 518 39.91 -9.77 -22.02
N VAL A 519 38.85 -8.95 -21.98
CA VAL A 519 38.25 -8.54 -20.69
C VAL A 519 37.75 -9.74 -19.87
N VAL A 520 37.82 -9.65 -18.55
CA VAL A 520 37.51 -10.77 -17.65
C VAL A 520 36.02 -11.12 -17.57
N CYS A 521 35.14 -10.16 -17.87
CA CYS A 521 33.69 -10.32 -17.92
C CYS A 521 33.04 -9.18 -18.70
N HIS A 522 31.75 -9.30 -19.01
CA HIS A 522 30.96 -8.22 -19.62
C HIS A 522 29.90 -7.69 -18.66
N LYS A 523 29.64 -6.37 -18.72
CA LYS A 523 28.54 -5.74 -17.98
C LYS A 523 27.41 -5.29 -18.91
N VAL A 524 26.24 -5.86 -18.78
CA VAL A 524 25.02 -5.35 -19.43
C VAL A 524 24.51 -4.15 -18.64
N ALA A 525 24.44 -2.99 -19.31
CA ALA A 525 23.83 -1.79 -18.77
C ALA A 525 22.30 -1.97 -18.67
N SER A 526 21.68 -1.31 -17.68
CA SER A 526 20.22 -1.34 -17.49
C SER A 526 19.41 -0.97 -18.74
N ALA A 527 19.91 -0.02 -19.53
CA ALA A 527 19.26 0.39 -20.78
C ALA A 527 19.27 -0.70 -21.87
N SER A 528 20.11 -1.72 -21.73
CA SER A 528 20.33 -2.76 -22.74
C SER A 528 19.71 -4.11 -22.35
N VAL A 529 18.96 -4.20 -21.25
CA VAL A 529 18.30 -5.44 -20.77
C VAL A 529 17.35 -6.01 -21.83
N THR A 530 16.74 -5.16 -22.65
CA THR A 530 15.80 -5.58 -23.71
C THR A 530 16.46 -5.77 -25.08
N ASP A 531 17.76 -5.50 -25.22
CA ASP A 531 18.50 -5.66 -26.48
C ASP A 531 18.90 -7.12 -26.70
N ARG A 532 17.99 -7.89 -27.30
CA ARG A 532 18.18 -9.32 -27.56
C ARG A 532 19.36 -9.63 -28.49
N GLU A 533 19.73 -8.71 -29.38
CA GLU A 533 20.87 -8.94 -30.27
C GLU A 533 22.18 -8.85 -29.49
N LEU A 534 22.34 -7.79 -28.71
CA LEU A 534 23.48 -7.61 -27.82
C LEU A 534 23.59 -8.74 -26.80
N LEU A 535 22.49 -9.11 -26.14
CA LEU A 535 22.49 -10.19 -25.15
C LEU A 535 22.92 -11.54 -25.74
N ARG A 536 22.48 -11.88 -26.96
CA ARG A 536 22.91 -13.11 -27.64
C ARG A 536 24.40 -13.07 -27.97
N ARG A 537 24.90 -11.92 -28.44
CA ARG A 537 26.33 -11.75 -28.74
C ARG A 537 27.18 -11.92 -27.47
N LEU A 538 26.73 -11.34 -26.35
CA LEU A 538 27.37 -11.46 -25.04
C LEU A 538 27.36 -12.91 -24.56
N ALA A 539 26.22 -13.60 -24.61
CA ALA A 539 26.12 -15.02 -24.25
C ALA A 539 27.07 -15.89 -25.09
N ALA A 540 27.21 -15.60 -26.38
CA ALA A 540 28.10 -16.33 -27.29
C ALA A 540 29.60 -16.20 -26.98
N THR A 541 30.02 -15.18 -26.20
CA THR A 541 31.42 -15.09 -25.72
C THR A 541 31.77 -16.21 -24.74
N GLY A 542 30.76 -16.77 -24.05
CA GLY A 542 30.97 -17.75 -22.98
C GLY A 542 31.64 -17.18 -21.72
N LYS A 543 31.88 -15.86 -21.64
CA LYS A 543 32.43 -15.18 -20.48
C LYS A 543 31.35 -14.90 -19.41
N PRO A 544 31.75 -14.65 -18.15
CA PRO A 544 30.82 -14.19 -17.13
C PRO A 544 30.12 -12.88 -17.53
N VAL A 545 28.86 -12.75 -17.14
CA VAL A 545 28.04 -11.56 -17.41
C VAL A 545 27.50 -10.99 -16.10
N ILE A 546 27.67 -9.69 -15.91
CA ILE A 546 27.02 -8.91 -14.86
C ILE A 546 25.85 -8.15 -15.51
N LEU A 547 24.62 -8.39 -15.05
CA LEU A 547 23.39 -7.81 -15.62
C LEU A 547 22.75 -6.81 -14.64
N SER A 548 22.78 -5.51 -14.95
CA SER A 548 22.00 -4.52 -14.18
C SER A 548 20.54 -4.48 -14.63
N THR A 549 19.61 -4.40 -13.67
CA THR A 549 18.15 -4.54 -13.93
C THR A 549 17.32 -3.29 -13.67
N GLY A 550 17.95 -2.11 -13.54
CA GLY A 550 17.22 -0.85 -13.46
C GLY A 550 16.38 -0.57 -14.71
N MET A 551 15.25 0.12 -14.53
CA MET A 551 14.24 0.39 -15.58
C MET A 551 13.55 -0.86 -16.15
N SER A 552 13.77 -2.06 -15.60
CA SER A 552 13.25 -3.31 -16.15
C SER A 552 12.11 -3.89 -15.32
N THR A 553 11.10 -4.45 -15.99
CA THR A 553 10.10 -5.32 -15.33
C THR A 553 10.66 -6.73 -15.12
N LEU A 554 10.01 -7.56 -14.30
CA LEU A 554 10.43 -8.95 -14.09
C LEU A 554 10.40 -9.75 -15.39
N GLU A 555 9.42 -9.51 -16.26
CA GLU A 555 9.30 -10.20 -17.56
C GLU A 555 10.46 -9.85 -18.51
N GLU A 556 10.93 -8.60 -18.48
CA GLU A 556 12.09 -8.17 -19.26
C GLU A 556 13.39 -8.81 -18.73
N ILE A 557 13.52 -8.92 -17.40
CA ILE A 557 14.65 -9.59 -16.77
C ILE A 557 14.62 -11.10 -17.08
N ASP A 558 13.45 -11.75 -17.01
CA ASP A 558 13.28 -13.15 -17.38
C ASP A 558 13.77 -13.41 -18.81
N ALA A 559 13.31 -12.59 -19.76
CA ALA A 559 13.72 -12.71 -21.15
C ALA A 559 15.23 -12.52 -21.34
N ALA A 560 15.87 -11.65 -20.55
CA ALA A 560 17.32 -11.48 -20.58
C ALA A 560 18.05 -12.69 -19.99
N VAL A 561 17.57 -13.22 -18.86
CA VAL A 561 18.13 -14.42 -18.20
C VAL A 561 17.99 -15.65 -19.09
N ASP A 562 16.88 -15.81 -19.81
CA ASP A 562 16.67 -16.90 -20.76
C ASP A 562 17.72 -16.90 -21.88
N VAL A 563 18.17 -15.72 -22.32
CA VAL A 563 19.21 -15.58 -23.35
C VAL A 563 20.61 -15.80 -22.77
N LEU A 564 20.90 -15.24 -21.60
CA LEU A 564 22.23 -15.27 -20.99
C LEU A 564 22.54 -16.60 -20.28
N GLY A 565 21.51 -17.30 -19.81
CA GLY A 565 21.62 -18.42 -18.89
C GLY A 565 22.06 -18.01 -17.49
N THR A 566 22.04 -18.95 -16.54
CA THR A 566 22.30 -18.68 -15.11
C THR A 566 23.68 -19.10 -14.64
N SER A 567 24.39 -19.95 -15.39
CA SER A 567 25.64 -20.60 -14.91
C SER A 567 26.82 -19.66 -14.68
N LYS A 568 26.87 -18.52 -15.38
CA LYS A 568 27.93 -17.50 -15.28
C LYS A 568 27.37 -16.09 -15.12
N LEU A 569 26.17 -15.99 -14.57
CA LEU A 569 25.43 -14.74 -14.46
C LEU A 569 25.48 -14.19 -13.04
N VAL A 570 25.76 -12.90 -12.93
CA VAL A 570 25.56 -12.10 -11.71
C VAL A 570 24.52 -11.03 -12.02
N ILE A 571 23.46 -10.94 -11.23
CA ILE A 571 22.42 -9.91 -11.41
C ILE A 571 22.69 -8.74 -10.46
N MET A 572 22.43 -7.52 -10.89
CA MET A 572 22.62 -6.31 -10.10
C MET A 572 21.28 -5.58 -9.96
N HIS A 573 20.74 -5.57 -8.74
CA HIS A 573 19.63 -4.68 -8.43
C HIS A 573 20.10 -3.23 -8.60
N ALA A 574 19.32 -2.44 -9.32
CA ALA A 574 19.64 -1.05 -9.61
C ALA A 574 18.34 -0.25 -9.83
N THR A 575 18.37 1.02 -9.48
CA THR A 575 17.35 2.00 -9.87
C THR A 575 18.03 3.12 -10.64
N SER A 576 17.68 3.33 -11.90
CA SER A 576 18.37 4.27 -12.82
C SER A 576 17.94 5.73 -12.63
N THR A 577 17.80 6.17 -11.38
CA THR A 577 17.59 7.58 -11.00
C THR A 577 18.92 8.16 -10.51
N TYR A 578 19.34 9.31 -11.04
CA TYR A 578 20.66 9.91 -10.77
C TYR A 578 20.51 11.36 -10.28
N PRO A 579 20.71 11.67 -8.98
CA PRO A 579 20.94 10.75 -7.88
C PRO A 579 19.66 10.03 -7.41
N LEU A 580 19.81 8.80 -6.93
CA LEU A 580 18.72 7.96 -6.43
C LEU A 580 18.22 8.46 -5.05
N PRO A 581 16.93 8.85 -4.91
CA PRO A 581 16.34 9.10 -3.60
C PRO A 581 16.08 7.78 -2.84
N PRO A 582 16.17 7.76 -1.50
CA PRO A 582 16.06 6.53 -0.71
C PRO A 582 14.76 5.73 -0.92
N GLU A 583 13.63 6.42 -1.09
CA GLU A 583 12.31 5.82 -1.31
C GLU A 583 12.20 5.05 -2.64
N GLU A 584 13.10 5.29 -3.59
CA GLU A 584 13.14 4.60 -4.88
C GLU A 584 14.17 3.45 -4.91
N ALA A 585 14.94 3.25 -3.84
CA ALA A 585 16.02 2.26 -3.83
C ALA A 585 15.54 0.81 -3.82
N ASN A 586 14.38 0.53 -3.22
CA ASN A 586 13.71 -0.77 -3.21
C ASN A 586 14.65 -1.98 -2.96
N LEU A 587 15.47 -1.93 -1.91
CA LEU A 587 16.53 -2.91 -1.66
C LEU A 587 16.05 -4.35 -1.45
N ARG A 588 14.77 -4.54 -1.08
CA ARG A 588 14.18 -5.88 -0.92
C ARG A 588 14.15 -6.67 -2.24
N THR A 589 14.21 -5.98 -3.39
CA THR A 589 14.34 -6.61 -4.71
C THR A 589 15.60 -7.48 -4.83
N ILE A 590 16.66 -7.22 -4.06
CA ILE A 590 17.83 -8.11 -4.00
C ILE A 590 17.39 -9.53 -3.62
N LEU A 591 16.53 -9.67 -2.61
CA LEU A 591 15.99 -10.96 -2.18
C LEU A 591 15.10 -11.58 -3.25
N THR A 592 14.23 -10.77 -3.87
CA THR A 592 13.34 -11.22 -4.95
C THR A 592 14.13 -11.80 -6.13
N LEU A 593 15.21 -11.13 -6.55
CA LEU A 593 16.06 -11.58 -7.66
C LEU A 593 16.84 -12.85 -7.28
N GLN A 594 17.31 -12.95 -6.03
CA GLN A 594 17.98 -14.16 -5.52
C GLN A 594 17.04 -15.36 -5.53
N ASP A 595 15.81 -15.17 -5.05
CA ASP A 595 14.81 -16.22 -4.96
C ASP A 595 14.32 -16.67 -6.34
N ARG A 596 14.14 -15.73 -7.27
CA ARG A 596 13.64 -16.01 -8.62
C ARG A 596 14.65 -16.74 -9.49
N TYR A 597 15.89 -16.27 -9.52
CA TYR A 597 16.88 -16.73 -10.50
C TYR A 597 17.91 -17.69 -9.92
N GLY A 598 18.06 -17.77 -8.59
CA GLY A 598 19.04 -18.65 -7.95
C GLY A 598 20.49 -18.34 -8.33
N VAL A 599 20.80 -17.09 -8.70
CA VAL A 599 22.14 -16.62 -9.07
C VAL A 599 22.67 -15.63 -8.04
N PRO A 600 23.99 -15.40 -7.99
CA PRO A 600 24.57 -14.28 -7.24
C PRO A 600 23.90 -12.95 -7.61
N VAL A 601 23.45 -12.20 -6.60
CA VAL A 601 22.85 -10.88 -6.78
C VAL A 601 23.63 -9.83 -6.01
N GLY A 602 23.97 -8.73 -6.68
CA GLY A 602 24.58 -7.56 -6.09
C GLY A 602 23.75 -6.29 -6.22
N TYR A 603 24.40 -5.15 -6.01
CA TYR A 603 23.77 -3.83 -6.00
C TYR A 603 24.60 -2.82 -6.82
N SER A 604 23.96 -2.16 -7.77
CA SER A 604 24.54 -1.04 -8.53
C SER A 604 23.84 0.25 -8.07
N GLY A 605 24.61 1.08 -7.36
CA GLY A 605 24.08 2.22 -6.61
C GLY A 605 24.27 3.55 -7.32
N HIS A 606 23.23 4.40 -7.26
CA HIS A 606 23.21 5.76 -7.81
C HIS A 606 22.82 6.83 -6.78
N GLU A 607 22.75 6.47 -5.50
CA GLU A 607 22.49 7.36 -4.37
C GLU A 607 23.68 8.29 -4.07
N ARG A 608 23.47 9.37 -3.29
CA ARG A 608 24.58 10.26 -2.87
C ARG A 608 25.38 9.74 -1.67
N GLY A 609 24.68 9.09 -0.75
CA GLY A 609 25.21 8.60 0.52
C GLY A 609 25.73 7.16 0.44
N LEU A 610 26.13 6.60 1.57
CA LEU A 610 26.66 5.22 1.66
C LEU A 610 25.63 4.24 2.23
N GLN A 611 24.63 4.74 2.96
CA GLN A 611 23.71 3.96 3.79
C GLN A 611 22.98 2.88 3.00
N ILE A 612 22.61 3.18 1.76
CA ILE A 612 21.84 2.29 0.90
C ILE A 612 22.73 1.14 0.41
N SER A 613 23.95 1.43 -0.06
CA SER A 613 24.96 0.41 -0.39
C SER A 613 25.31 -0.50 0.80
N LEU A 614 25.46 0.06 2.02
CA LEU A 614 25.68 -0.73 3.24
C LEU A 614 24.50 -1.66 3.57
N ALA A 615 23.28 -1.14 3.46
CA ALA A 615 22.07 -1.93 3.68
C ALA A 615 21.88 -3.03 2.63
N ALA A 616 22.24 -2.77 1.37
CA ALA A 616 22.19 -3.75 0.30
C ALA A 616 23.06 -4.98 0.60
N VAL A 617 24.29 -4.77 1.08
CA VAL A 617 25.17 -5.86 1.52
C VAL A 617 24.58 -6.61 2.70
N THR A 618 24.00 -5.90 3.67
CA THR A 618 23.33 -6.52 4.83
C THR A 618 22.16 -7.43 4.41
N LEU A 619 21.49 -7.11 3.29
CA LEU A 619 20.43 -7.92 2.70
C LEU A 619 20.95 -9.07 1.82
N GLY A 620 22.26 -9.19 1.65
CA GLY A 620 22.89 -10.29 0.91
C GLY A 620 23.41 -9.93 -0.48
N ALA A 621 23.57 -8.65 -0.82
CA ALA A 621 24.27 -8.25 -2.04
C ALA A 621 25.73 -8.73 -2.00
N VAL A 622 26.15 -9.53 -2.99
CA VAL A 622 27.51 -10.14 -3.04
C VAL A 622 28.51 -9.33 -3.85
N THR A 623 28.04 -8.29 -4.53
CA THR A 623 28.89 -7.33 -5.24
C THR A 623 28.25 -5.95 -5.19
N VAL A 624 29.08 -4.92 -5.14
CA VAL A 624 28.67 -3.52 -5.11
C VAL A 624 29.37 -2.74 -6.21
N GLU A 625 28.60 -2.01 -6.99
CA GLU A 625 29.08 -1.12 -8.05
C GLU A 625 28.65 0.33 -7.73
N ARG A 626 29.61 1.26 -7.78
CA ARG A 626 29.39 2.68 -7.52
C ARG A 626 30.20 3.51 -8.49
N HIS A 627 29.59 4.56 -9.05
CA HIS A 627 30.33 5.53 -9.84
C HIS A 627 31.39 6.22 -8.98
N ILE A 628 32.58 6.44 -9.54
CA ILE A 628 33.70 7.08 -8.84
C ILE A 628 34.15 8.34 -9.58
N THR A 629 34.58 9.34 -8.81
CA THR A 629 35.06 10.60 -9.34
C THR A 629 36.20 11.17 -8.51
N LEU A 630 37.00 12.03 -9.12
CA LEU A 630 38.03 12.79 -8.39
C LEU A 630 37.42 13.98 -7.65
N ASP A 631 36.38 14.58 -8.23
CA ASP A 631 35.68 15.76 -7.72
C ASP A 631 34.27 15.81 -8.35
N ARG A 632 33.25 15.92 -7.51
CA ARG A 632 31.83 15.99 -7.93
C ARG A 632 31.47 17.25 -8.74
N THR A 633 32.32 18.27 -8.74
CA THR A 633 32.14 19.52 -9.47
C THR A 633 32.71 19.46 -10.89
N MET A 634 33.45 18.41 -11.25
CA MET A 634 33.91 18.20 -12.61
C MET A 634 32.74 18.06 -13.60
N TRP A 635 33.00 18.44 -14.84
CA TRP A 635 31.98 18.43 -15.89
C TRP A 635 31.60 17.01 -16.30
N GLY A 636 30.30 16.73 -16.36
CA GLY A 636 29.71 15.47 -16.81
C GLY A 636 28.48 15.08 -15.98
N SER A 637 27.58 14.27 -16.53
CA SER A 637 26.30 13.93 -15.88
C SER A 637 26.45 13.08 -14.62
N ASP A 638 27.48 12.24 -14.57
CA ASP A 638 27.57 11.16 -13.58
C ASP A 638 28.34 11.61 -12.32
N HIS A 639 29.11 12.71 -12.41
CA HIS A 639 29.92 13.25 -11.31
C HIS A 639 29.09 13.50 -10.05
N ALA A 640 27.89 14.08 -10.19
CA ALA A 640 27.05 14.44 -9.04
C ALA A 640 26.55 13.24 -8.20
N ALA A 641 26.45 12.05 -8.81
CA ALA A 641 26.07 10.80 -8.14
C ALA A 641 27.28 9.94 -7.73
N SER A 642 28.48 10.28 -8.21
CA SER A 642 29.71 9.52 -7.99
C SER A 642 30.26 9.67 -6.56
N LEU A 643 31.04 8.70 -6.10
CA LEU A 643 31.81 8.77 -4.86
C LEU A 643 33.19 9.38 -5.13
N GLU A 644 33.57 10.34 -4.29
CA GLU A 644 34.95 10.82 -4.18
C GLU A 644 35.82 9.81 -3.43
N PRO A 645 37.16 9.94 -3.46
CA PRO A 645 38.07 8.91 -2.93
C PRO A 645 37.76 8.48 -1.49
N SER A 646 37.57 9.43 -0.59
CA SER A 646 37.24 9.15 0.82
C SER A 646 35.88 8.46 0.98
N GLY A 647 34.91 8.75 0.11
CA GLY A 647 33.61 8.10 0.11
C GLY A 647 33.70 6.64 -0.27
N LEU A 648 34.55 6.31 -1.25
CA LEU A 648 34.80 4.94 -1.68
C LEU A 648 35.58 4.14 -0.63
N GLU A 649 36.63 4.73 -0.05
CA GLU A 649 37.40 4.14 1.04
C GLU A 649 36.51 3.79 2.25
N HIS A 650 35.64 4.73 2.67
CA HIS A 650 34.68 4.47 3.73
C HIS A 650 33.70 3.36 3.38
N LEU A 651 33.21 3.33 2.15
CA LEU A 651 32.27 2.29 1.71
C LEU A 651 32.90 0.90 1.78
N VAL A 652 34.10 0.72 1.22
CA VAL A 652 34.79 -0.57 1.23
C VAL A 652 35.12 -0.98 2.66
N ARG A 653 35.68 -0.07 3.47
CA ARG A 653 35.98 -0.32 4.89
C ARG A 653 34.74 -0.77 5.67
N ASP A 654 33.64 -0.03 5.55
CA ASP A 654 32.44 -0.27 6.35
C ASP A 654 31.74 -1.58 5.95
N ILE A 655 31.76 -1.94 4.66
CA ILE A 655 31.28 -3.25 4.21
C ILE A 655 32.16 -4.37 4.75
N ARG A 656 33.49 -4.24 4.75
CA ARG A 656 34.39 -5.26 5.34
C ARG A 656 34.14 -5.44 6.84
N ILE A 657 33.80 -4.37 7.56
CA ILE A 657 33.35 -4.43 8.95
C ILE A 657 32.01 -5.15 9.06
N ILE A 658 31.04 -4.84 8.20
CA ILE A 658 29.71 -5.48 8.19
C ILE A 658 29.85 -6.99 7.93
N GLU A 659 30.66 -7.41 6.97
CA GLU A 659 30.92 -8.83 6.69
C GLU A 659 31.41 -9.58 7.93
N SER A 660 32.30 -8.95 8.70
CA SER A 660 32.77 -9.49 9.98
C SER A 660 31.69 -9.49 11.05
N ALA A 661 30.85 -8.44 11.09
CA ALA A 661 29.82 -8.24 12.11
C ALA A 661 28.57 -9.12 11.92
N LEU A 662 28.27 -9.55 10.69
CA LEU A 662 27.13 -10.42 10.38
C LEU A 662 27.21 -11.75 11.15
N GLY A 663 28.42 -12.28 11.35
CA GLY A 663 28.67 -13.51 12.08
C GLY A 663 27.97 -14.73 11.45
N ASP A 664 27.69 -15.74 12.26
CA ASP A 664 27.07 -17.00 11.84
C ASP A 664 25.59 -17.15 12.22
N GLY A 665 25.01 -16.11 12.83
CA GLY A 665 23.61 -16.09 13.26
C GLY A 665 23.28 -16.96 14.49
N VAL A 666 24.26 -17.63 15.12
CA VAL A 666 24.02 -18.49 16.29
C VAL A 666 24.17 -17.69 17.58
N LYS A 667 23.09 -17.60 18.38
CA LYS A 667 23.12 -16.88 19.65
C LYS A 667 23.99 -17.63 20.67
N ARG A 668 25.07 -16.97 21.09
CA ARG A 668 25.98 -17.42 22.15
C ARG A 668 26.31 -16.27 23.10
N VAL A 669 26.88 -16.61 24.25
CA VAL A 669 27.54 -15.65 25.14
C VAL A 669 28.99 -15.56 24.70
N PHE A 670 29.44 -14.38 24.31
CA PHE A 670 30.84 -14.17 23.93
C PHE A 670 31.73 -14.05 25.18
N PRO A 671 33.04 -14.34 25.07
CA PRO A 671 33.96 -14.23 26.21
C PRO A 671 33.89 -12.87 26.94
N GLY A 672 33.69 -11.77 26.20
CA GLY A 672 33.53 -10.43 26.77
C GLY A 672 32.23 -10.20 27.54
N GLU A 673 31.21 -11.04 27.33
CA GLU A 673 29.92 -10.94 28.01
C GLU A 673 29.87 -11.71 29.34
N GLU A 674 30.81 -12.63 29.60
CA GLU A 674 30.76 -13.48 30.81
C GLU A 674 30.90 -12.66 32.11
N ALA A 675 31.79 -11.65 32.14
CA ALA A 675 31.96 -10.80 33.31
C ALA A 675 30.74 -9.85 33.57
N PRO A 676 30.16 -9.18 32.57
CA PRO A 676 28.89 -8.47 32.74
C PRO A 676 27.74 -9.39 33.17
N LYS A 677 27.67 -10.59 32.57
CA LYS A 677 26.65 -11.59 32.87
C LYS A 677 26.69 -12.04 34.32
N SER A 678 27.89 -12.31 34.88
CA SER A 678 28.03 -12.69 36.29
C SER A 678 27.68 -11.56 37.25
N ARG A 679 27.96 -10.30 36.88
CA ARG A 679 27.69 -9.12 37.71
C ARG A 679 26.23 -8.66 37.71
N LEU A 680 25.55 -8.73 36.56
CA LEU A 680 24.27 -8.04 36.35
C LEU A 680 23.06 -8.98 36.35
N ARG A 681 23.25 -10.28 36.08
CA ARG A 681 22.13 -11.21 36.09
C ARG A 681 21.74 -11.54 37.53
N ARG A 682 20.48 -11.34 37.86
CA ARG A 682 19.91 -11.80 39.13
C ARG A 682 19.83 -13.32 39.08
N VAL A 683 20.55 -13.96 39.99
CA VAL A 683 20.37 -15.38 40.30
C VAL A 683 19.52 -15.42 41.56
N THR A 684 18.33 -16.02 41.50
CA THR A 684 17.61 -16.38 42.72
C THR A 684 18.45 -17.42 43.46
N ALA A 685 18.81 -17.10 44.69
CA ALA A 685 19.54 -18.00 45.60
C ALA A 685 18.68 -19.20 45.99
#